data_AF-A0A7R9E770-F1
#
_entry.id   AF-A0A7R9E770-F1
#
_cell.length_a   1.000
_cell.length_b   1.000
_cell.length_c   1.000
_cell.angle_alpha   90.00
_cell.angle_beta   90.00
_cell.angle_gamma   90.00
#
_symmetry.space_group_name_H-M   'P 1'
#
loop_
_entity.id
_entity.type
_entity.pdbx_description
1 polymer ?
#
loop_
_entity_poly.entity_id
_entity_poly.type
_entity_poly.pdbx_seq_one_letter_code
_entity_poly.pdbx_strand_id
1 'polypeptide(L)'
;MTKSGTKPLALAMLTLPASSHCEAEWYVCSAFGLKLFLCFQKTVAVMVRHRKRKTNMGLFSENDMRAAVDLVSKGMSLRQAAAAKNVNYGTLFRYVKKAKTNEGSEIRMCPKYNSRRIFTNEQEVALVSYLVQCAKMCYGLDTVETRRLAFEMAQHNSLEIPPSWLEKKMADVFNDDDYLSSAVTDRPEDQNEMLAIDNSLSCTSGEGNIIISETVVLNGETENKQISQIPTQVISPEMFRGYPKAESRKPCNKRRKGRSCIPTDTPVKESLVQRAQQRNAKKKTKVEKKASKKLYKEELDTTDDEDNSPVLTSSEDINCLEEDDEPIAETREPKVGDYVLVKFSGKKLVFYVGKIIKQKDEDGDFEISYLRKSVKDPRKFMFPVEPDIASVAETDITMVLPQPLIAVGYEVGVWAPQLRWERVKSKLQGLQREILMKLSGAYETVPTNALCVTLSVWPLDIEVRKRATVYWLGKGNLDKVIELTTNGVSTRADKRDNLLLEWQADWEDSTTSRRTFQLFTNVQERPRMKNLQPFQGLVHYITGHGPYRASLFRMNLSETSLFCCGGEATPEHVTLEYIFMEREILELLMLIQANAIYYILRDVDRWSYLDEIADRVSKAEWGRFMDDLKERRQSQNQVLRQNI
;
A
#
# COMPACT_ATOMS: atom_id res chain seq x y z
N MET A 1 4.33 55.23 -54.90
CA MET A 1 5.76 54.88 -54.80
C MET A 1 5.87 53.73 -53.81
N THR A 2 6.02 52.53 -54.36
CA THR A 2 7.10 51.54 -54.10
C THR A 2 6.80 50.63 -52.91
N LYS A 3 6.32 49.40 -53.16
CA LYS A 3 7.11 48.17 -53.44
C LYS A 3 7.74 47.63 -52.15
N SER A 4 7.29 46.49 -51.59
CA SER A 4 7.67 45.12 -51.99
C SER A 4 9.18 44.86 -51.93
N GLY A 5 9.60 43.86 -51.15
CA GLY A 5 10.95 43.31 -51.20
C GLY A 5 11.27 42.44 -49.97
N THR A 6 10.86 41.17 -49.94
CA THR A 6 11.69 39.99 -50.31
C THR A 6 12.66 39.53 -49.21
N LYS A 7 12.35 38.36 -48.61
CA LYS A 7 13.33 37.31 -48.22
C LYS A 7 14.07 36.80 -49.50
N PRO A 8 15.06 35.87 -49.51
CA PRO A 8 15.64 34.99 -48.47
C PRO A 8 17.18 34.73 -48.60
N LEU A 9 17.72 33.81 -47.78
CA LEU A 9 18.76 32.77 -48.05
C LEU A 9 19.53 32.52 -46.72
N ALA A 10 19.26 31.48 -45.94
CA ALA A 10 19.53 30.04 -46.15
C ALA A 10 21.02 29.66 -45.99
N LEU A 11 21.36 29.00 -44.87
CA LEU A 11 21.93 27.64 -44.78
C LEU A 11 22.16 27.32 -43.28
N ALA A 12 21.40 26.38 -42.70
CA ALA A 12 21.82 24.99 -42.42
C ALA A 12 22.91 24.94 -41.34
N MET A 13 22.59 24.58 -40.10
CA MET A 13 22.38 23.22 -39.57
C MET A 13 23.38 23.06 -38.42
N LEU A 14 22.87 22.80 -37.21
CA LEU A 14 23.28 21.62 -36.44
C LEU A 14 22.26 21.41 -35.31
N THR A 15 21.66 20.23 -35.39
CA THR A 15 20.69 19.58 -34.53
C THR A 15 21.26 19.22 -33.16
N LEU A 16 20.49 19.37 -32.08
CA LEU A 16 20.40 18.40 -30.97
C LEU A 16 19.02 18.52 -30.26
N PRO A 17 18.44 17.41 -29.74
CA PRO A 17 17.02 17.28 -29.42
C PRO A 17 16.66 17.68 -27.99
N ALA A 18 15.50 18.34 -27.84
CA ALA A 18 14.88 18.61 -26.55
C ALA A 18 14.17 17.35 -26.01
N SER A 19 14.54 16.93 -24.81
CA SER A 19 14.01 15.79 -24.08
C SER A 19 12.59 16.06 -23.55
N SER A 20 11.62 15.34 -24.10
CA SER A 20 10.20 15.35 -23.73
C SER A 20 9.86 14.40 -22.57
N HIS A 21 10.62 14.49 -21.45
CA HIS A 21 10.50 13.55 -20.34
C HIS A 21 9.81 14.07 -19.05
N CYS A 22 9.41 15.34 -18.97
CA CYS A 22 8.88 15.91 -17.71
C CYS A 22 7.37 16.19 -17.66
N GLU A 23 6.65 16.25 -18.78
CA GLU A 23 5.21 16.63 -18.75
C GLU A 23 4.26 15.46 -18.42
N ALA A 24 4.72 14.21 -18.56
CA ALA A 24 3.90 13.02 -18.30
C ALA A 24 3.64 12.74 -16.79
N GLU A 25 4.48 13.25 -15.89
CA GLU A 25 4.33 13.02 -14.45
C GLU A 25 3.18 13.84 -13.83
N TRP A 26 2.86 15.00 -14.41
CA TRP A 26 1.83 15.89 -13.88
C TRP A 26 0.41 15.42 -14.20
N TYR A 27 0.17 14.86 -15.39
CA TYR A 27 -1.16 14.37 -15.78
C TYR A 27 -1.56 13.10 -15.01
N VAL A 28 -0.62 12.17 -14.77
CA VAL A 28 -0.88 10.93 -14.01
C VAL A 28 -1.09 11.20 -12.51
N CYS A 29 -0.49 12.26 -11.94
CA CYS A 29 -0.73 12.64 -10.55
C CYS A 29 -2.03 13.44 -10.34
N SER A 30 -2.49 14.22 -11.31
CA SER A 30 -3.71 15.04 -11.16
C SER A 30 -5.02 14.24 -11.25
N ALA A 31 -5.04 13.13 -12.01
CA ALA A 31 -6.22 12.28 -12.20
C ALA A 31 -6.50 11.30 -11.04
N PHE A 32 -5.53 11.05 -10.15
CA PHE A 32 -5.64 10.10 -9.04
C PHE A 32 -5.83 10.80 -7.68
N GLY A 33 -6.65 11.85 -7.65
CA GLY A 33 -7.16 12.47 -6.42
C GLY A 33 -8.16 11.60 -5.66
N LEU A 34 -7.77 10.38 -5.28
CA LEU A 34 -8.47 9.50 -4.34
C LEU A 34 -7.60 9.34 -3.09
N LYS A 35 -7.32 10.47 -2.44
CA LYS A 35 -6.77 10.53 -1.08
C LYS A 35 -7.87 11.03 -0.16
N LEU A 36 -8.92 10.24 0.02
CA LEU A 36 -9.93 10.49 1.05
C LEU A 36 -10.54 9.17 1.55
N PHE A 37 -10.26 8.88 2.83
CA PHE A 37 -11.03 8.04 3.74
C PHE A 37 -11.15 6.54 3.45
N LEU A 38 -10.11 5.79 3.83
CA LEU A 38 -10.27 4.48 4.47
C LEU A 38 -9.48 4.50 5.79
N CYS A 39 -10.02 5.25 6.75
CA CYS A 39 -9.69 5.12 8.15
C CYS A 39 -10.70 4.15 8.76
N PHE A 40 -10.50 2.85 8.55
CA PHE A 40 -11.13 1.81 9.36
C PHE A 40 -10.05 0.79 9.73
N GLN A 41 -9.69 0.86 11.01
CA GLN A 41 -8.85 -0.02 11.83
C GLN A 41 -7.73 -0.79 11.12
N LYS A 42 -6.53 -0.20 11.14
CA LYS A 42 -5.27 -0.94 11.10
C LYS A 42 -5.12 -1.75 12.39
N THR A 43 -5.38 -3.04 12.32
CA THR A 43 -4.69 -4.06 13.15
C THR A 43 -4.08 -5.14 12.26
N VAL A 44 -3.60 -4.76 11.07
CA VAL A 44 -2.70 -5.63 10.29
C VAL A 44 -1.29 -5.29 10.74
N ALA A 45 -0.66 -6.21 11.45
CA ALA A 45 0.74 -6.12 11.83
C ALA A 45 1.57 -5.84 10.57
N VAL A 46 2.12 -4.63 10.47
CA VAL A 46 3.07 -4.28 9.42
C VAL A 46 4.23 -5.27 9.51
N MET A 47 4.35 -6.14 8.52
CA MET A 47 5.45 -7.09 8.42
C MET A 47 6.74 -6.29 8.19
N VAL A 48 7.57 -6.18 9.23
CA VAL A 48 8.88 -5.54 9.13
C VAL A 48 9.74 -6.40 8.20
N ARG A 49 10.16 -5.86 7.06
CA ARG A 49 11.06 -6.57 6.14
C ARG A 49 12.39 -6.80 6.87
N HIS A 50 12.67 -8.03 7.26
CA HIS A 50 13.99 -8.40 7.75
C HIS A 50 14.98 -8.35 6.57
N ARG A 51 15.78 -7.28 6.48
CA ARG A 51 16.87 -7.18 5.51
C ARG A 51 17.91 -8.24 5.86
N LYS A 52 17.98 -9.32 5.07
CA LYS A 52 19.09 -10.29 5.16
C LYS A 52 20.39 -9.56 4.83
N ARG A 53 21.36 -9.63 5.73
CA ARG A 53 22.70 -9.06 5.54
C ARG A 53 23.34 -9.72 4.32
N LYS A 54 23.88 -8.93 3.39
CA LYS A 54 24.52 -9.44 2.17
C LYS A 54 25.99 -9.80 2.36
N THR A 55 26.64 -9.26 3.39
CA THR A 55 28.09 -9.40 3.61
C THR A 55 28.42 -10.01 4.98
N ASN A 56 29.44 -10.87 5.04
CA ASN A 56 29.95 -11.43 6.30
C ASN A 56 30.99 -10.53 6.99
N MET A 57 31.12 -9.27 6.54
CA MET A 57 32.16 -8.35 7.01
C MET A 57 31.96 -7.98 8.48
N GLY A 58 32.97 -8.20 9.33
CA GLY A 58 32.94 -7.73 10.72
C GLY A 58 31.99 -8.47 11.67
N LEU A 59 31.63 -9.72 11.35
CA LEU A 59 30.85 -10.65 12.19
C LEU A 59 31.69 -11.47 13.17
N PHE A 60 32.96 -11.11 13.42
CA PHE A 60 33.83 -11.86 14.31
C PHE A 60 33.78 -11.32 15.74
N SER A 61 33.86 -12.22 16.72
CA SER A 61 34.02 -11.82 18.12
C SER A 61 35.46 -11.36 18.38
N GLU A 62 35.64 -10.48 19.36
CA GLU A 62 36.96 -10.01 19.76
C GLU A 62 37.82 -11.17 20.29
N ASN A 63 37.19 -12.13 20.98
CA ASN A 63 37.83 -13.31 21.53
C ASN A 63 38.33 -14.26 20.44
N ASP A 64 37.54 -14.48 19.40
CA ASP A 64 37.93 -15.35 18.28
C ASP A 64 39.09 -14.75 17.49
N MET A 65 39.10 -13.42 17.31
CA MET A 65 40.18 -12.72 16.62
C MET A 65 41.48 -12.74 17.44
N ARG A 66 41.41 -12.50 18.76
CA ARG A 66 42.57 -12.65 19.66
C ARG A 66 43.14 -14.06 19.61
N ALA A 67 42.28 -15.07 19.78
CA ALA A 67 42.69 -16.47 19.74
C ALA A 67 43.33 -16.85 18.39
N ALA A 68 42.83 -16.31 17.28
CA ALA A 68 43.41 -16.55 15.96
C ALA A 68 44.79 -15.88 15.81
N VAL A 69 44.99 -14.67 16.34
CA VAL A 69 46.30 -14.01 16.35
C VAL A 69 47.29 -14.79 17.22
N ASP A 70 46.87 -15.29 18.38
CA ASP A 70 47.71 -16.10 19.28
C ASP A 70 48.15 -17.41 18.62
N LEU A 71 47.27 -18.06 17.86
CA LEU A 71 47.62 -19.27 17.09
C LEU A 71 48.69 -18.98 16.03
N VAL A 72 48.64 -17.81 15.39
CA VAL A 72 49.66 -17.38 14.42
C VAL A 72 50.98 -17.05 15.11
N SER A 73 50.94 -16.41 16.28
CA SER A 73 52.14 -16.16 17.10
C SER A 73 52.79 -17.46 17.58
N LYS A 74 52.01 -18.52 17.78
CA LYS A 74 52.49 -19.89 18.11
C LYS A 74 53.04 -20.67 16.89
N GLY A 75 53.13 -20.06 15.71
CA GLY A 75 53.72 -20.65 14.52
C GLY A 75 52.74 -21.35 13.56
N MET A 76 51.43 -21.27 13.81
CA MET A 76 50.42 -21.77 12.86
C MET A 76 50.30 -20.85 11.64
N SER A 77 50.03 -21.41 10.46
CA SER A 77 49.85 -20.60 9.25
C SER A 77 48.57 -19.74 9.34
N LEU A 78 48.61 -18.53 8.76
CA LEU A 78 47.49 -17.58 8.74
C LEU A 78 46.18 -18.20 8.19
N ARG A 79 46.27 -19.06 7.16
CA ARG A 79 45.10 -19.71 6.56
C ARG A 79 44.51 -20.78 7.49
N GLN A 80 45.34 -21.54 8.19
CA GLN A 80 44.89 -22.54 9.15
C GLN A 80 44.29 -21.89 10.40
N ALA A 81 44.90 -20.84 10.93
CA ALA A 81 44.37 -20.08 12.06
C ALA A 81 43.03 -19.41 11.72
N ALA A 82 42.91 -18.84 10.50
CA ALA A 82 41.67 -18.26 10.02
C ALA A 82 40.52 -19.28 9.94
N ALA A 83 40.81 -20.48 9.39
CA ALA A 83 39.84 -21.56 9.30
C ALA A 83 39.45 -22.13 10.67
N ALA A 84 40.42 -22.33 11.57
CA ALA A 84 40.20 -22.90 12.90
C ALA A 84 39.30 -22.04 13.81
N LYS A 85 39.31 -20.72 13.61
CA LYS A 85 38.51 -19.76 14.38
C LYS A 85 37.40 -19.09 13.56
N ASN A 86 37.14 -19.60 12.34
CA ASN A 86 36.11 -19.10 11.43
C ASN A 86 36.14 -17.56 11.25
N VAL A 87 37.34 -17.00 11.09
CA VAL A 87 37.59 -15.57 10.91
C VAL A 87 38.08 -15.28 9.49
N ASN A 88 37.72 -14.12 8.94
CA ASN A 88 38.16 -13.74 7.61
C ASN A 88 39.68 -13.59 7.56
N TYR A 89 40.32 -14.31 6.62
CA TYR A 89 41.77 -14.31 6.42
C TYR A 89 42.38 -12.91 6.27
N GLY A 90 41.76 -12.04 5.46
CA GLY A 90 42.27 -10.69 5.23
C GLY A 90 42.23 -9.82 6.48
N THR A 91 41.19 -9.98 7.29
CA THR A 91 41.05 -9.30 8.58
C THR A 91 42.09 -9.80 9.60
N LEU A 92 42.28 -11.12 9.69
CA LEU A 92 43.30 -11.72 10.56
C LEU A 92 44.71 -11.23 10.19
N PHE A 93 45.04 -11.23 8.90
CA PHE A 93 46.32 -10.71 8.41
C PHE A 93 46.55 -9.25 8.83
N ARG A 94 45.54 -8.39 8.73
CA ARG A 94 45.62 -6.99 9.18
C ARG A 94 45.92 -6.88 10.68
N TYR A 95 45.25 -7.67 11.52
CA TYR A 95 45.47 -7.64 12.97
C TYR A 95 46.83 -8.21 13.38
N VAL A 96 47.30 -9.28 12.73
CA VAL A 96 48.66 -9.82 12.96
C VAL A 96 49.71 -8.78 12.57
N LYS A 97 49.54 -8.08 11.45
CA LYS A 97 50.44 -6.99 11.05
C LYS A 97 50.44 -5.86 12.08
N LYS A 98 49.25 -5.46 12.55
CA LYS A 98 49.07 -4.42 13.57
C LYS A 98 49.70 -4.81 14.93
N ALA A 99 49.63 -6.09 15.30
CA ALA A 99 50.24 -6.64 16.50
C ALA A 99 51.77 -6.60 16.45
N LYS A 100 52.36 -6.88 15.28
CA LYS A 100 53.81 -6.80 15.07
C LYS A 100 54.35 -5.37 15.08
N THR A 101 53.58 -4.40 14.58
CA THR A 101 54.00 -2.99 14.54
C THR A 101 53.88 -2.27 15.89
N ASN A 102 52.99 -2.75 16.77
CA ASN A 102 52.67 -2.10 18.05
C ASN A 102 53.00 -3.04 19.23
N GLU A 103 54.21 -3.61 19.26
CA GLU A 103 54.66 -4.51 20.32
C GLU A 103 54.50 -3.87 21.70
N GLY A 104 53.75 -4.54 22.59
CA GLY A 104 53.59 -4.14 24.00
C GLY A 104 52.37 -3.27 24.34
N SER A 105 51.53 -2.90 23.38
CA SER A 105 50.28 -2.16 23.63
C SER A 105 49.04 -3.04 23.44
N GLU A 106 48.03 -2.87 24.29
CA GLU A 106 46.77 -3.61 24.18
C GLU A 106 46.01 -3.18 22.92
N ILE A 107 45.96 -4.05 21.90
CA ILE A 107 45.28 -3.75 20.64
C ILE A 107 43.83 -4.21 20.72
N ARG A 108 42.91 -3.26 20.59
CA ARG A 108 41.49 -3.56 20.36
C ARG A 108 41.32 -4.33 19.03
N MET A 109 40.93 -5.60 19.13
CA MET A 109 40.74 -6.51 17.99
C MET A 109 39.27 -6.67 17.60
N CYS A 110 38.50 -5.58 17.63
CA CYS A 110 37.12 -5.56 17.18
C CYS A 110 36.87 -4.40 16.21
N PRO A 111 35.88 -4.52 15.29
CA PRO A 111 35.60 -3.47 14.33
C PRO A 111 35.17 -2.16 15.02
N LYS A 112 35.67 -1.03 14.53
CA LYS A 112 35.43 0.30 15.14
C LYS A 112 34.16 0.96 14.58
N TYR A 113 33.00 0.35 14.83
CA TYR A 113 31.70 0.88 14.39
C TYR A 113 31.31 2.21 15.06
N ASN A 114 31.83 2.47 16.26
CA ASN A 114 31.47 3.65 17.06
C ASN A 114 32.23 4.93 16.67
N SER A 115 33.04 4.91 15.61
CA SER A 115 33.90 6.05 15.25
C SER A 115 33.13 7.24 14.65
N ARG A 116 31.97 7.01 14.06
CA ARG A 116 31.08 8.03 13.47
C ARG A 116 29.72 8.10 14.18
N ARG A 117 29.66 7.61 15.42
CA ARG A 117 28.43 7.59 16.18
C ARG A 117 28.13 9.01 16.67
N ILE A 118 26.99 9.56 16.25
CA ILE A 118 26.57 10.93 16.60
C ILE A 118 25.81 10.91 17.94
N PHE A 119 24.88 9.97 18.11
CA PHE A 119 24.06 9.86 19.32
C PHE A 119 24.68 8.95 20.37
N THR A 120 24.49 9.28 21.65
CA THR A 120 24.80 8.36 22.76
C THR A 120 23.79 7.21 22.81
N ASN A 121 24.11 6.14 23.56
CA ASN A 121 23.16 5.04 23.79
C ASN A 121 21.81 5.55 24.34
N GLU A 122 21.88 6.48 25.28
CA GLU A 122 20.69 7.05 25.94
C GLU A 122 19.84 7.88 24.97
N GLN A 123 20.49 8.68 24.13
CA GLN A 123 19.85 9.47 23.08
C GLN A 123 19.16 8.59 22.03
N GLU A 124 19.81 7.51 21.59
CA GLU A 124 19.19 6.56 20.65
C GLU A 124 17.96 5.89 21.25
N VAL A 125 18.03 5.48 22.52
CA VAL A 125 16.88 4.89 23.22
C VAL A 125 15.73 5.90 23.32
N ALA A 126 16.02 7.17 23.62
CA ALA A 126 15.02 8.23 23.67
C ALA A 126 14.38 8.53 22.29
N LEU A 127 15.16 8.48 21.22
CA LEU A 127 14.65 8.65 19.86
C LEU A 127 13.76 7.46 19.45
N VAL A 128 14.19 6.23 19.73
CA VAL A 128 13.44 5.01 19.42
C VAL A 128 12.13 4.95 20.20
N SER A 129 12.14 5.28 21.50
CA SER A 129 10.93 5.28 22.33
C SER A 129 9.88 6.25 21.78
N TYR A 130 10.30 7.45 21.36
CA TYR A 130 9.42 8.44 20.74
C TYR A 130 8.82 7.96 19.41
N LEU A 131 9.63 7.36 18.53
CA LEU A 131 9.15 6.84 17.24
C LEU A 131 8.13 5.70 17.43
N VAL A 132 8.40 4.78 18.36
CA VAL A 132 7.49 3.69 18.70
C VAL A 132 6.17 4.24 19.27
N GLN A 133 6.23 5.26 20.10
CA GLN A 133 5.04 5.89 20.66
C GLN A 133 4.20 6.60 19.57
N CYS A 134 4.83 7.35 18.66
CA CYS A 134 4.16 7.97 17.52
C CYS A 134 3.44 6.92 16.64
N ALA A 135 4.09 5.78 16.41
CA ALA A 135 3.49 4.66 15.68
C ALA A 135 2.27 4.08 16.40
N LYS A 136 2.33 3.91 17.73
CA LYS A 136 1.19 3.44 18.55
C LYS A 136 0.00 4.40 18.53
N MET A 137 0.24 5.71 18.43
CA MET A 137 -0.81 6.72 18.32
C MET A 137 -1.39 6.89 16.91
N CYS A 138 -1.06 5.99 15.97
CA CYS A 138 -1.46 6.05 14.57
C CYS A 138 -0.94 7.29 13.79
N TYR A 139 0.08 7.97 14.32
CA TYR A 139 0.81 9.07 13.68
C TYR A 139 2.27 8.65 13.40
N GLY A 140 2.47 7.48 12.79
CA GLY A 140 3.80 7.01 12.43
C GLY A 140 4.51 8.00 11.51
N LEU A 141 5.76 8.34 11.84
CA LEU A 141 6.61 9.21 11.03
C LEU A 141 7.17 8.42 9.84
N ASP A 142 7.23 9.06 8.67
CA ASP A 142 7.89 8.46 7.52
C ASP A 142 9.42 8.55 7.65
N THR A 143 10.14 7.96 6.69
CA THR A 143 11.61 7.91 6.73
C THR A 143 12.25 9.29 6.61
N VAL A 144 11.60 10.25 5.92
CA VAL A 144 12.11 11.60 5.74
C VAL A 144 11.93 12.41 7.02
N GLU A 145 10.74 12.34 7.61
CA GLU A 145 10.41 12.99 8.87
C GLU A 145 11.22 12.42 10.04
N THR A 146 11.48 11.11 10.05
CA THR A 146 12.37 10.49 11.04
C THR A 146 13.81 11.03 10.93
N ARG A 147 14.33 11.22 9.71
CA ARG A 147 15.67 11.79 9.47
C ARG A 147 15.75 13.26 9.86
N ARG A 148 14.67 14.03 9.66
CA ARG A 148 14.56 15.42 10.13
C ARG A 148 14.52 15.48 11.65
N LEU A 149 13.75 14.61 12.29
CA LEU A 149 13.66 14.51 13.75
C LEU A 149 15.03 14.22 14.38
N ALA A 150 15.81 13.32 13.79
CA ALA A 150 17.18 13.05 14.23
C ALA A 150 18.06 14.31 14.13
N PHE A 151 17.99 15.05 13.03
CA PHE A 151 18.73 16.31 12.88
C PHE A 151 18.31 17.36 13.92
N GLU A 152 17.01 17.55 14.15
CA GLU A 152 16.46 18.45 15.18
C GLU A 152 16.96 18.08 16.58
N MET A 153 16.90 16.79 16.94
CA MET A 153 17.39 16.29 18.23
C MET A 153 18.90 16.51 18.40
N ALA A 154 19.68 16.35 17.33
CA ALA A 154 21.12 16.59 17.36
C ALA A 154 21.44 18.09 17.56
N GLN A 155 20.67 18.99 16.96
CA GLN A 155 20.81 20.44 17.19
C GLN A 155 20.46 20.82 18.63
N HIS A 156 19.33 20.31 19.16
CA HIS A 156 18.91 20.62 20.52
C HIS A 156 19.90 20.12 21.58
N ASN A 157 20.51 18.95 21.35
CA ASN A 157 21.56 18.43 22.22
C ASN A 157 22.96 18.99 21.93
N SER A 158 23.08 19.99 21.03
CA SER A 158 24.35 20.64 20.64
C SER A 158 25.45 19.64 20.26
N LEU A 159 25.09 18.60 19.49
CA LEU A 159 26.02 17.58 19.04
C LEU A 159 26.81 18.05 17.82
N GLU A 160 28.00 17.48 17.60
CA GLU A 160 28.75 17.68 16.36
C GLU A 160 28.11 16.87 15.23
N ILE A 161 27.69 17.57 14.17
CA ILE A 161 26.92 16.97 13.07
C ILE A 161 27.73 17.09 11.76
N PRO A 162 27.70 16.08 10.87
CA PRO A 162 28.31 16.18 9.55
C PRO A 162 27.78 17.36 8.70
N PRO A 163 28.62 17.95 7.83
CA PRO A 163 28.21 19.06 6.95
C PRO A 163 27.00 18.73 6.05
N SER A 164 26.89 17.47 5.65
CA SER A 164 25.79 16.95 4.83
C SER A 164 24.42 17.08 5.51
N TRP A 165 24.36 16.92 6.84
CA TRP A 165 23.10 17.10 7.58
C TRP A 165 22.73 18.59 7.66
N LEU A 166 23.71 19.50 7.75
CA LEU A 166 23.47 20.94 7.77
C LEU A 166 22.92 21.42 6.41
N GLU A 167 23.50 20.94 5.31
CA GLU A 167 23.05 21.28 3.95
C GLU A 167 21.62 20.80 3.69
N LYS A 168 21.33 19.52 4.01
CA LYS A 168 20.04 18.88 3.71
C LYS A 168 18.97 19.10 4.80
N LYS A 169 19.37 19.63 5.97
CA LYS A 169 18.53 19.76 7.18
C LYS A 169 17.87 18.45 7.61
N MET A 170 18.54 17.33 7.40
CA MET A 170 18.09 15.99 7.78
C MET A 170 19.29 15.03 7.81
N ALA A 171 19.19 13.97 8.60
CA ALA A 171 20.21 12.92 8.64
C ALA A 171 20.44 12.29 7.25
N ASP A 172 21.61 11.76 6.92
CA ASP A 172 21.82 11.06 5.64
C ASP A 172 21.15 9.68 5.58
N VAL A 173 21.03 9.13 4.37
CA VAL A 173 20.60 7.74 4.17
C VAL A 173 21.82 6.85 4.31
N PHE A 174 21.79 5.93 5.27
CA PHE A 174 22.88 4.97 5.48
C PHE A 174 23.10 4.13 4.21
N ASN A 175 24.28 4.25 3.62
CA ASN A 175 24.76 3.34 2.59
C ASN A 175 25.64 2.25 3.21
N ASP A 176 25.78 1.11 2.53
CA ASP A 176 26.62 0.00 3.03
C ASP A 176 28.11 0.43 3.19
N ASP A 177 28.51 1.50 2.49
CA ASP A 177 29.83 2.13 2.57
C ASP A 177 30.08 2.89 3.88
N ASP A 178 29.04 3.35 4.58
CA ASP A 178 29.17 4.07 5.86
C ASP A 178 29.61 3.14 7.01
N TYR A 179 29.50 1.83 6.80
CA TYR A 179 29.95 0.78 7.71
C TYR A 179 31.36 0.27 7.38
N LEU A 180 32.03 0.82 6.36
CA LEU A 180 33.43 0.52 6.06
C LEU A 180 34.33 1.24 7.06
N SER A 181 35.30 0.52 7.62
CA SER A 181 36.33 1.13 8.46
C SER A 181 37.08 2.18 7.64
N SER A 182 37.15 3.43 8.14
CA SER A 182 37.91 4.51 7.51
C SER A 182 39.30 4.03 7.08
N ALA A 183 39.66 4.26 5.81
CA ALA A 183 41.02 4.01 5.34
C ALA A 183 42.00 4.88 6.12
N VAL A 184 43.23 4.39 6.31
CA VAL A 184 44.29 5.03 7.13
C VAL A 184 44.84 6.31 6.49
N THR A 185 44.27 6.79 5.38
CA THR A 185 44.89 7.78 4.49
C THR A 185 44.36 9.21 4.60
N ASP A 186 43.29 9.46 5.35
CA ASP A 186 42.74 10.83 5.44
C ASP A 186 43.10 11.48 6.78
N ARG A 187 44.33 12.04 6.85
CA ARG A 187 44.75 12.99 7.88
C ARG A 187 45.23 14.26 7.19
N PRO A 188 44.60 15.43 7.40
CA PRO A 188 45.26 16.70 7.09
C PRO A 188 46.43 16.91 8.07
N GLU A 189 47.55 17.45 7.57
CA GLU A 189 48.76 17.72 8.35
C GLU A 189 48.52 18.86 9.35
N ASP A 190 48.66 18.59 10.64
CA ASP A 190 48.64 19.60 11.69
C ASP A 190 50.00 20.33 11.72
N GLN A 191 50.03 21.56 11.22
CA GLN A 191 51.04 22.54 11.60
C GLN A 191 50.54 23.28 12.84
N ASN A 192 50.94 22.81 14.02
CA ASN A 192 51.34 23.64 15.16
C ASN A 192 51.57 22.76 16.39
N GLU A 193 52.85 22.48 16.66
CA GLU A 193 53.31 22.05 17.97
C GLU A 193 53.21 23.20 18.99
N MET A 194 52.92 22.78 20.22
CA MET A 194 52.83 23.51 21.48
C MET A 194 53.95 24.54 21.76
N LEU A 195 53.55 25.61 22.45
CA LEU A 195 54.23 26.16 23.64
C LEU A 195 53.13 26.31 24.70
N ALA A 196 53.22 25.96 25.98
CA ALA A 196 54.22 25.34 26.84
C ALA A 196 53.53 25.17 28.24
N ILE A 197 53.88 24.12 29.01
CA ILE A 197 54.23 24.14 30.46
C ILE A 197 53.14 24.65 31.46
N ASP A 198 52.73 24.02 32.58
CA ASP A 198 53.38 23.08 33.52
C ASP A 198 52.39 22.45 34.54
N ASN A 199 52.93 21.49 35.30
CA ASN A 199 52.63 21.10 36.70
C ASN A 199 51.60 20.01 37.07
N SER A 200 52.09 18.77 37.09
CA SER A 200 52.35 17.92 38.28
C SER A 200 51.27 17.65 39.35
N LEU A 201 50.88 16.37 39.48
CA LEU A 201 50.92 15.44 40.66
C LEU A 201 49.84 14.33 40.47
N SER A 202 50.17 13.10 40.08
CA SER A 202 50.51 11.90 40.90
C SER A 202 49.47 11.56 41.98
N CYS A 203 48.59 10.56 41.74
CA CYS A 203 48.58 9.19 42.33
C CYS A 203 48.54 9.15 43.88
N THR A 204 47.70 8.34 44.53
CA THR A 204 47.91 6.88 44.70
C THR A 204 46.66 6.12 45.21
N SER A 205 46.56 4.84 44.78
CA SER A 205 46.02 3.59 45.41
C SER A 205 45.31 3.67 46.77
N GLY A 206 44.32 2.84 47.13
CA GLY A 206 43.89 1.51 46.67
C GLY A 206 43.31 0.75 47.88
N GLU A 207 42.63 -0.39 47.62
CA GLU A 207 42.19 -1.43 48.59
C GLU A 207 41.01 -1.05 49.52
N GLY A 208 39.98 -1.85 49.80
CA GLY A 208 39.48 -3.15 49.36
C GLY A 208 38.28 -3.56 50.25
N ASN A 209 37.43 -4.46 49.74
CA ASN A 209 36.62 -5.48 50.45
C ASN A 209 35.34 -5.20 51.29
N ILE A 210 34.39 -6.16 51.12
CA ILE A 210 33.29 -6.68 51.99
C ILE A 210 31.94 -5.92 51.93
N ILE A 211 30.84 -6.45 51.36
CA ILE A 211 29.90 -7.57 51.73
C ILE A 211 28.87 -7.20 52.83
N ILE A 212 27.58 -7.17 52.42
CA ILE A 212 26.26 -7.48 53.09
C ILE A 212 26.01 -6.86 54.49
N SER A 213 24.95 -6.08 54.76
CA SER A 213 23.55 -6.48 55.08
C SER A 213 22.75 -5.20 55.40
N GLU A 214 21.58 -4.95 54.80
CA GLU A 214 20.23 -5.11 55.40
C GLU A 214 19.96 -4.33 56.70
N THR A 215 19.12 -3.28 56.64
CA THR A 215 17.81 -3.15 57.34
C THR A 215 17.31 -1.69 57.43
N VAL A 216 16.07 -1.50 56.95
CA VAL A 216 14.91 -0.76 57.53
C VAL A 216 15.16 0.55 58.32
N VAL A 217 14.48 1.64 57.95
CA VAL A 217 13.45 2.35 58.76
C VAL A 217 12.94 3.60 57.99
N LEU A 218 11.62 3.80 58.06
CA LEU A 218 10.81 4.89 57.51
C LEU A 218 10.84 6.16 58.39
N ASN A 219 10.26 7.24 57.83
CA ASN A 219 9.97 8.58 58.39
C ASN A 219 11.10 9.59 58.18
N GLY A 220 10.88 10.85 57.79
CA GLY A 220 9.69 11.63 57.47
C GLY A 220 10.14 13.11 57.43
N GLU A 221 9.48 13.89 56.58
CA GLU A 221 9.36 15.36 56.62
C GLU A 221 10.59 16.25 56.32
N THR A 222 10.50 16.88 55.15
CA THR A 222 10.79 18.29 54.82
C THR A 222 11.88 19.03 55.59
N GLU A 223 12.92 19.47 54.86
CA GLU A 223 13.29 20.89 54.77
C GLU A 223 14.28 21.16 53.62
N ASN A 224 14.06 22.29 52.93
CA ASN A 224 14.78 22.75 51.75
C ASN A 224 16.27 23.05 52.02
N LYS A 225 17.16 22.48 51.20
CA LYS A 225 18.44 23.10 50.85
C LYS A 225 18.64 23.07 49.33
N GLN A 226 18.58 24.26 48.74
CA GLN A 226 18.96 24.51 47.34
C GLN A 226 20.43 24.12 47.15
N ILE A 227 20.66 23.04 46.41
CA ILE A 227 21.94 22.77 45.75
C ILE A 227 21.65 22.83 44.27
N SER A 228 22.26 23.80 43.60
CA SER A 228 22.19 24.05 42.17
C SER A 228 22.61 22.80 41.37
N GLN A 229 21.61 22.09 40.86
CA GLN A 229 21.78 21.07 39.84
C GLN A 229 22.05 21.78 38.50
N ILE A 230 23.18 21.49 37.86
CA ILE A 230 23.24 21.54 36.40
C ILE A 230 22.72 20.17 35.96
N PRO A 231 21.50 20.05 35.41
CA PRO A 231 21.05 18.79 34.88
C PRO A 231 21.66 18.63 33.49
N THR A 232 22.51 17.63 33.28
CA THR A 232 22.72 17.02 31.96
C THR A 232 21.43 16.29 31.56
N GLN A 233 20.36 17.05 31.32
CA GLN A 233 19.11 16.53 30.78
C GLN A 233 19.28 16.34 29.29
N VAL A 234 19.41 15.08 28.85
CA VAL A 234 19.30 14.69 27.45
C VAL A 234 17.94 15.19 26.93
N ILE A 235 17.97 16.11 25.96
CA ILE A 235 16.75 16.69 25.39
C ILE A 235 16.16 15.67 24.42
N SER A 236 15.07 15.03 24.83
CA SER A 236 14.38 14.03 24.01
C SER A 236 13.48 14.70 22.96
N PRO A 237 13.11 13.98 21.87
CA PRO A 237 12.17 14.47 20.87
C PRO A 237 10.80 14.89 21.43
N GLU A 238 10.39 14.27 22.52
CA GLU A 238 9.16 14.60 23.22
C GLU A 238 9.20 16.02 23.81
N MET A 239 10.37 16.47 24.28
CA MET A 239 10.52 17.76 24.98
C MET A 239 10.38 18.98 24.06
N PHE A 240 10.84 18.90 22.80
CA PHE A 240 10.79 20.06 21.89
C PHE A 240 9.66 20.00 20.85
N ARG A 241 9.21 18.81 20.47
CA ARG A 241 8.16 18.64 19.44
C ARG A 241 6.81 18.25 20.02
N GLY A 242 6.81 17.54 21.16
CA GLY A 242 5.63 16.87 21.69
C GLY A 242 5.06 15.84 20.70
N TYR A 243 4.07 15.06 21.14
CA TYR A 243 3.43 14.10 20.25
C TYR A 243 2.48 14.78 19.25
N PRO A 244 2.38 14.26 18.01
CA PRO A 244 1.43 14.77 17.02
C PRO A 244 0.00 14.77 17.57
N LYS A 245 -0.66 15.94 17.55
CA LYS A 245 -2.06 16.09 17.94
C LYS A 245 -2.94 16.25 16.71
N ALA A 246 -4.15 15.68 16.75
CA ALA A 246 -5.14 15.89 15.71
C ALA A 246 -5.43 17.39 15.55
N GLU A 247 -5.47 17.89 14.31
CA GLU A 247 -5.87 19.27 14.03
C GLU A 247 -7.27 19.56 14.60
N SER A 248 -7.48 20.80 15.06
CA SER A 248 -8.82 21.27 15.42
C SER A 248 -9.75 21.09 14.21
N ARG A 249 -10.90 20.43 14.41
CA ARG A 249 -11.89 20.24 13.34
C ARG A 249 -12.19 21.59 12.69
N LYS A 250 -12.06 21.66 11.36
CA LYS A 250 -12.37 22.88 10.60
C LYS A 250 -13.78 23.36 10.97
N PRO A 251 -13.99 24.64 11.31
CA PRO A 251 -15.33 25.14 11.56
C PRO A 251 -16.11 24.99 10.25
N CYS A 252 -17.17 24.18 10.28
CA CYS A 252 -18.13 24.15 9.19
C CYS A 252 -18.65 25.58 9.03
N ASN A 253 -18.61 26.13 7.80
CA ASN A 253 -19.17 27.45 7.48
C ASN A 253 -20.64 27.48 7.91
N LYS A 254 -20.90 27.91 9.15
CA LYS A 254 -22.24 28.09 9.66
C LYS A 254 -22.85 29.17 8.78
N ARG A 255 -23.76 28.75 7.90
CA ARG A 255 -24.65 29.63 7.14
C ARG A 255 -25.17 30.68 8.13
N ARG A 256 -24.97 31.97 7.85
CA ARG A 256 -25.48 33.05 8.72
C ARG A 256 -26.96 32.78 8.98
N LYS A 257 -27.32 32.40 10.22
CA LYS A 257 -28.72 32.18 10.60
C LYS A 257 -29.44 33.50 10.37
N GLY A 258 -30.43 33.51 9.48
CA GLY A 258 -31.36 34.63 9.39
C GLY A 258 -32.06 34.78 10.74
N ARG A 259 -32.35 36.02 11.14
CA ARG A 259 -33.19 36.26 12.31
C ARG A 259 -34.53 35.56 12.10
N SER A 260 -35.01 34.81 13.09
CA SER A 260 -36.32 34.19 13.06
C SER A 260 -37.36 35.29 12.86
N CYS A 261 -38.01 35.29 11.69
CA CYS A 261 -39.04 36.25 11.35
C CYS A 261 -40.33 35.46 11.15
N ILE A 262 -41.36 35.79 11.91
CA ILE A 262 -42.72 35.33 11.65
C ILE A 262 -43.22 36.21 10.49
N PRO A 263 -43.58 35.65 9.33
CA PRO A 263 -44.07 36.43 8.19
C PRO A 263 -45.51 36.85 8.46
N THR A 264 -45.69 37.80 9.37
CA THR A 264 -46.94 38.57 9.49
C THR A 264 -46.99 39.60 8.36
N ASP A 265 -48.18 40.10 8.03
CA ASP A 265 -48.44 41.06 6.94
C ASP A 265 -47.89 42.47 7.23
N THR A 266 -46.58 42.53 7.43
CA THR A 266 -45.77 43.72 7.66
C THR A 266 -44.82 43.94 6.48
N PRO A 267 -44.27 45.17 6.31
CA PRO A 267 -43.33 45.56 5.25
C PRO A 267 -42.12 44.64 5.04
N VAL A 268 -41.84 43.74 5.98
CA VAL A 268 -40.81 42.69 5.87
C VAL A 268 -41.14 41.69 4.76
N LYS A 269 -42.41 41.33 4.56
CA LYS A 269 -42.84 40.39 3.51
C LYS A 269 -42.59 40.96 2.11
N GLU A 270 -42.89 42.24 1.91
CA GLU A 270 -42.61 42.95 0.65
C GLU A 270 -41.11 43.04 0.37
N SER A 271 -40.29 43.32 1.39
CA SER A 271 -38.83 43.37 1.25
C SER A 271 -38.23 42.02 0.82
N LEU A 272 -38.81 40.90 1.28
CA LEU A 272 -38.39 39.55 0.90
C LEU A 272 -38.80 39.22 -0.53
N VAL A 273 -40.01 39.63 -0.95
CA VAL A 273 -40.51 39.46 -2.31
C VAL A 273 -39.68 40.28 -3.30
N GLN A 274 -39.41 41.56 -3.01
CA GLN A 274 -38.57 42.42 -3.84
C GLN A 274 -37.15 41.85 -3.96
N ARG A 275 -36.57 41.34 -2.87
CA ARG A 275 -35.25 40.70 -2.89
C ARG A 275 -35.23 39.41 -3.73
N ALA A 276 -36.33 38.64 -3.73
CA ALA A 276 -36.48 37.45 -4.56
C ALA A 276 -36.62 37.83 -6.06
N GLN A 277 -37.40 38.86 -6.38
CA GLN A 277 -37.55 39.40 -7.73
C GLN A 277 -36.22 39.92 -8.27
N GLN A 278 -35.44 40.66 -7.48
CA GLN A 278 -34.10 41.13 -7.85
C GLN A 278 -33.12 39.96 -8.11
N ARG A 279 -33.19 38.87 -7.34
CA ARG A 279 -32.39 37.66 -7.59
C ARG A 279 -32.79 36.97 -8.89
N ASN A 280 -34.07 36.92 -9.19
CA ASN A 280 -34.57 36.31 -10.42
C ASN A 280 -34.25 37.16 -11.65
N ALA A 281 -34.35 38.48 -11.57
CA ALA A 281 -33.94 39.41 -12.61
C ALA A 281 -32.44 39.25 -12.93
N LYS A 282 -31.58 39.22 -11.90
CA LYS A 282 -30.12 38.99 -12.07
C LYS A 282 -29.81 37.64 -12.73
N LYS A 283 -30.56 36.59 -12.39
CA LYS A 283 -30.45 35.27 -13.05
C LYS A 283 -30.87 35.35 -14.53
N LYS A 284 -31.99 36.02 -14.83
CA LYS A 284 -32.53 36.15 -16.19
C LYS A 284 -31.56 36.89 -17.11
N THR A 285 -31.01 38.02 -16.68
CA THR A 285 -29.97 38.75 -17.42
C THR A 285 -28.69 37.93 -17.65
N LYS A 286 -28.36 36.98 -16.77
CA LYS A 286 -27.16 36.13 -16.91
C LYS A 286 -27.38 34.99 -17.91
N VAL A 287 -28.63 34.53 -18.05
CA VAL A 287 -29.05 33.54 -19.05
C VAL A 287 -29.17 34.19 -20.42
N GLU A 288 -29.76 35.38 -20.50
CA GLU A 288 -29.88 36.15 -21.74
C GLU A 288 -28.50 36.51 -22.31
N LYS A 289 -27.56 37.00 -21.50
CA LYS A 289 -26.16 37.24 -21.94
C LYS A 289 -25.43 35.97 -22.41
N LYS A 290 -25.83 34.78 -21.96
CA LYS A 290 -25.30 33.50 -22.45
C LYS A 290 -25.96 33.06 -23.76
N ALA A 291 -27.24 33.37 -23.95
CA ALA A 291 -27.98 33.08 -25.17
C ALA A 291 -27.55 33.99 -26.33
N SER A 292 -27.34 35.30 -26.09
CA SER A 292 -26.83 36.24 -27.10
C SER A 292 -25.44 35.84 -27.62
N LYS A 293 -24.62 35.26 -26.76
CA LYS A 293 -23.27 34.75 -27.11
C LYS A 293 -23.32 33.45 -27.91
N LYS A 294 -24.46 32.75 -27.90
CA LYS A 294 -24.72 31.54 -28.70
C LYS A 294 -25.25 31.91 -30.09
N LEU A 295 -26.13 32.92 -30.16
CA LEU A 295 -26.74 33.38 -31.42
C LEU A 295 -25.73 34.02 -32.38
N TYR A 296 -24.78 34.82 -31.86
CA TYR A 296 -23.74 35.45 -32.67
C TYR A 296 -22.73 34.46 -33.28
N LYS A 297 -22.81 33.17 -32.91
CA LYS A 297 -21.98 32.09 -33.46
C LYS A 297 -22.68 31.32 -34.60
N GLU A 298 -23.98 31.54 -34.82
CA GLU A 298 -24.78 30.83 -35.82
C GLU A 298 -24.95 31.62 -37.13
N GLU A 299 -24.60 32.91 -37.19
CA GLU A 299 -24.80 33.78 -38.39
C GLU A 299 -23.54 34.01 -39.25
N LEU A 300 -22.40 33.39 -38.94
CA LEU A 300 -21.22 33.39 -39.81
C LEU A 300 -20.76 31.95 -40.00
N ASP A 301 -21.21 31.29 -41.08
CA ASP A 301 -20.46 30.24 -41.81
C ASP A 301 -21.35 29.67 -42.93
N THR A 302 -21.39 30.38 -44.05
CA THR A 302 -21.66 29.81 -45.39
C THR A 302 -20.63 30.39 -46.34
N THR A 303 -19.58 29.63 -46.65
CA THR A 303 -18.89 29.46 -47.97
C THR A 303 -17.46 28.93 -47.77
N ASP A 304 -17.25 27.74 -48.34
CA ASP A 304 -16.09 27.18 -49.05
C ASP A 304 -14.64 27.23 -48.50
N ASP A 305 -13.98 26.08 -48.78
CA ASP A 305 -12.56 25.79 -48.96
C ASP A 305 -11.71 25.16 -47.83
N GLU A 306 -10.80 24.31 -48.32
CA GLU A 306 -10.14 23.15 -47.70
C GLU A 306 -9.15 23.45 -46.58
N ASP A 307 -9.24 22.70 -45.47
CA ASP A 307 -8.08 22.11 -44.78
C ASP A 307 -8.55 21.11 -43.71
N ASN A 308 -8.20 19.84 -43.86
CA ASN A 308 -8.75 18.76 -43.04
C ASN A 308 -8.02 18.63 -41.69
N SER A 309 -8.51 19.36 -40.69
CA SER A 309 -8.30 19.10 -39.27
C SER A 309 -9.61 18.62 -38.64
N PRO A 310 -9.73 17.39 -38.11
CA PRO A 310 -10.94 17.00 -37.42
C PRO A 310 -10.91 17.56 -35.99
N VAL A 311 -11.42 18.78 -35.87
CA VAL A 311 -12.06 19.29 -34.66
C VAL A 311 -13.33 18.46 -34.45
N LEU A 312 -13.38 17.63 -33.40
CA LEU A 312 -14.58 16.84 -33.07
C LEU A 312 -15.33 17.42 -31.87
N THR A 313 -16.34 18.23 -32.19
CA THR A 313 -17.58 18.37 -31.41
C THR A 313 -18.45 17.11 -31.53
N SER A 314 -19.37 16.95 -30.58
CA SER A 314 -20.51 16.00 -30.54
C SER A 314 -20.15 14.58 -30.06
N SER A 315 -20.43 14.25 -28.80
CA SER A 315 -21.73 13.80 -28.27
C SER A 315 -22.32 12.62 -29.02
N GLU A 316 -21.74 11.45 -28.77
CA GLU A 316 -22.38 10.13 -28.82
C GLU A 316 -21.58 9.26 -27.84
N ASP A 317 -22.06 9.21 -26.60
CA ASP A 317 -21.54 8.30 -25.59
C ASP A 317 -21.94 6.89 -26.03
N ILE A 318 -20.96 6.16 -26.55
CA ILE A 318 -21.07 4.77 -27.00
C ILE A 318 -21.44 3.92 -25.78
N ASN A 319 -22.73 3.60 -25.67
CA ASN A 319 -23.20 2.44 -24.93
C ASN A 319 -22.80 1.21 -25.76
N CYS A 320 -21.71 0.54 -25.39
CA CYS A 320 -21.31 -0.74 -25.96
C CYS A 320 -20.97 -1.70 -24.83
N LEU A 321 -22.00 -2.00 -24.04
CA LEU A 321 -22.12 -3.32 -23.42
C LEU A 321 -22.42 -4.30 -24.56
N GLU A 322 -21.84 -5.50 -24.49
CA GLU A 322 -22.19 -6.61 -25.40
C GLU A 322 -23.71 -6.91 -25.25
N GLU A 323 -24.41 -7.30 -26.31
CA GLU A 323 -25.85 -7.65 -26.24
C GLU A 323 -26.11 -8.79 -25.22
N ASP A 324 -25.10 -9.60 -24.90
CA ASP A 324 -25.13 -10.64 -23.86
C ASP A 324 -24.81 -10.15 -22.43
N ASP A 325 -24.25 -8.94 -22.30
CA ASP A 325 -23.88 -8.30 -21.02
C ASP A 325 -24.71 -7.02 -20.77
N GLU A 326 -25.79 -6.78 -21.51
CA GLU A 326 -26.76 -5.76 -21.10
C GLU A 326 -27.35 -6.20 -19.75
N PRO A 327 -27.22 -5.38 -18.69
CA PRO A 327 -27.92 -5.65 -17.47
C PRO A 327 -29.42 -5.48 -17.72
N ILE A 328 -30.07 -6.58 -18.08
CA ILE A 328 -31.52 -6.64 -18.18
C ILE A 328 -32.04 -6.34 -16.77
N ALA A 329 -32.92 -5.34 -16.66
CA ALA A 329 -33.68 -5.12 -15.44
C ALA A 329 -34.53 -6.39 -15.20
N GLU A 330 -34.07 -7.26 -14.30
CA GLU A 330 -34.77 -8.50 -13.99
C GLU A 330 -35.97 -8.18 -13.08
N THR A 331 -37.15 -8.67 -13.48
CA THR A 331 -38.34 -8.70 -12.62
C THR A 331 -38.20 -9.85 -11.62
N ARG A 332 -37.19 -9.78 -10.75
CA ARG A 332 -36.94 -10.74 -9.68
C ARG A 332 -37.28 -10.13 -8.32
N GLU A 333 -37.49 -10.97 -7.32
CA GLU A 333 -37.69 -10.51 -5.95
C GLU A 333 -36.44 -9.77 -5.42
N PRO A 334 -36.61 -8.56 -4.87
CA PRO A 334 -35.50 -7.73 -4.40
C PRO A 334 -34.82 -8.31 -3.15
N LYS A 335 -33.49 -8.40 -3.15
CA LYS A 335 -32.68 -8.90 -2.03
C LYS A 335 -31.82 -7.81 -1.40
N VAL A 336 -31.38 -8.04 -0.15
CA VAL A 336 -30.42 -7.14 0.53
C VAL A 336 -29.16 -7.02 -0.31
N GLY A 337 -28.74 -5.78 -0.57
CA GLY A 337 -27.61 -5.47 -1.42
C GLY A 337 -27.95 -5.12 -2.87
N ASP A 338 -29.17 -5.40 -3.33
CA ASP A 338 -29.63 -5.03 -4.67
C ASP A 338 -29.86 -3.52 -4.78
N TYR A 339 -29.67 -3.00 -6.00
CA TYR A 339 -30.05 -1.63 -6.35
C TYR A 339 -31.46 -1.67 -6.93
N VAL A 340 -32.31 -0.72 -6.57
CA VAL A 340 -33.72 -0.72 -6.95
C VAL A 340 -34.17 0.67 -7.38
N LEU A 341 -35.16 0.69 -8.28
CA LEU A 341 -35.87 1.89 -8.66
C LEU A 341 -37.14 2.01 -7.82
N VAL A 342 -37.23 3.07 -7.01
CA VAL A 342 -38.37 3.32 -6.13
C VAL A 342 -39.22 4.45 -6.70
N LYS A 343 -40.52 4.21 -6.80
CA LYS A 343 -41.52 5.14 -7.27
C LYS A 343 -42.05 5.97 -6.10
N PHE A 344 -42.05 7.30 -6.25
CA PHE A 344 -42.67 8.21 -5.30
C PHE A 344 -43.86 8.92 -5.95
N SER A 345 -45.05 8.66 -5.40
CA SER A 345 -46.34 9.24 -5.82
C SER A 345 -46.61 10.57 -5.09
N GLY A 346 -45.90 11.63 -5.48
CA GLY A 346 -46.17 13.00 -5.01
C GLY A 346 -47.09 13.79 -5.96
N LYS A 347 -47.05 15.14 -5.89
CA LYS A 347 -47.70 16.02 -6.90
C LYS A 347 -47.26 15.74 -8.33
N LYS A 348 -46.08 15.13 -8.50
CA LYS A 348 -45.55 14.57 -9.73
C LYS A 348 -44.95 13.22 -9.40
N LEU A 349 -45.03 12.30 -10.35
CA LEU A 349 -44.40 10.99 -10.29
C LEU A 349 -42.88 11.16 -10.42
N VAL A 350 -42.11 10.71 -9.43
CA VAL A 350 -40.65 10.79 -9.42
C VAL A 350 -40.07 9.43 -9.06
N PHE A 351 -38.99 9.05 -9.73
CA PHE A 351 -38.25 7.82 -9.42
C PHE A 351 -36.92 8.15 -8.75
N TYR A 352 -36.60 7.38 -7.72
CA TYR A 352 -35.32 7.45 -7.03
C TYR A 352 -34.60 6.12 -7.11
N VAL A 353 -33.27 6.19 -7.22
CA VAL A 353 -32.40 5.02 -7.21
C VAL A 353 -31.91 4.82 -5.78
N GLY A 354 -32.05 3.61 -5.26
CA GLY A 354 -31.61 3.26 -3.91
C GLY A 354 -30.98 1.87 -3.85
N LYS A 355 -30.34 1.56 -2.73
CA LYS A 355 -29.79 0.24 -2.41
C LYS A 355 -30.48 -0.31 -1.17
N ILE A 356 -30.89 -1.57 -1.20
CA ILE A 356 -31.51 -2.24 -0.06
C ILE A 356 -30.44 -2.56 0.98
N ILE A 357 -30.63 -2.08 2.21
CA ILE A 357 -29.72 -2.30 3.33
C ILE A 357 -30.21 -3.44 4.22
N LYS A 358 -31.51 -3.51 4.51
CA LYS A 358 -32.12 -4.57 5.33
C LYS A 358 -33.29 -5.26 4.62
N GLN A 359 -33.52 -6.51 5.02
CA GLN A 359 -34.62 -7.35 4.54
C GLN A 359 -35.97 -6.86 5.11
N LYS A 360 -37.09 -7.46 4.64
CA LYS A 360 -38.45 -7.07 5.03
C LYS A 360 -38.60 -7.02 6.55
N ASP A 361 -39.08 -5.88 7.07
CA ASP A 361 -39.49 -5.74 8.46
C ASP A 361 -40.80 -6.53 8.71
N GLU A 362 -41.29 -6.58 9.96
CA GLU A 362 -42.55 -7.28 10.33
C GLU A 362 -43.76 -6.80 9.50
N ASP A 363 -43.72 -5.55 9.03
CA ASP A 363 -44.75 -4.92 8.19
C ASP A 363 -44.57 -5.16 6.68
N GLY A 364 -43.51 -5.85 6.25
CA GLY A 364 -43.23 -6.18 4.84
C GLY A 364 -42.46 -5.12 4.05
N ASP A 365 -41.98 -4.06 4.71
CA ASP A 365 -41.23 -2.96 4.08
C ASP A 365 -39.71 -3.21 4.05
N PHE A 366 -39.03 -2.68 3.03
CA PHE A 366 -37.57 -2.70 2.89
C PHE A 366 -36.92 -1.40 3.36
N GLU A 367 -35.79 -1.50 4.07
CA GLU A 367 -34.96 -0.33 4.39
C GLU A 367 -34.01 -0.01 3.23
N ILE A 368 -34.24 1.11 2.55
CA ILE A 368 -33.53 1.53 1.34
C ILE A 368 -32.69 2.77 1.62
N SER A 369 -31.42 2.77 1.20
CA SER A 369 -30.61 3.98 1.13
C SER A 369 -30.54 4.57 -0.27
N TYR A 370 -30.94 5.84 -0.40
CA TYR A 370 -31.04 6.52 -1.68
C TYR A 370 -29.72 7.13 -2.15
N LEU A 371 -29.50 7.04 -3.45
CA LEU A 371 -28.40 7.72 -4.13
C LEU A 371 -28.84 9.12 -4.57
N ARG A 372 -27.86 10.03 -4.65
CA ARG A 372 -28.03 11.38 -5.19
C ARG A 372 -27.17 11.57 -6.42
N LYS A 373 -27.62 12.42 -7.35
CA LYS A 373 -26.76 12.86 -8.45
C LYS A 373 -25.57 13.66 -7.89
N SER A 374 -24.38 13.37 -8.38
CA SER A 374 -23.17 14.11 -7.99
C SER A 374 -23.31 15.57 -8.40
N VAL A 375 -22.92 16.46 -7.49
CA VAL A 375 -22.89 17.92 -7.75
C VAL A 375 -21.83 18.25 -8.80
N LYS A 376 -20.77 17.44 -8.89
CA LYS A 376 -19.65 17.63 -9.84
C LYS A 376 -19.97 17.07 -11.23
N ASP A 377 -20.72 15.96 -11.28
CA ASP A 377 -21.08 15.29 -12.54
C ASP A 377 -22.54 14.78 -12.47
N PRO A 378 -23.48 15.39 -13.21
CA PRO A 378 -24.89 15.03 -13.14
C PRO A 378 -25.21 13.63 -13.70
N ARG A 379 -24.26 12.97 -14.38
CA ARG A 379 -24.39 11.60 -14.90
C ARG A 379 -24.05 10.53 -13.86
N LYS A 380 -23.41 10.92 -12.76
CA LYS A 380 -22.96 9.99 -11.71
C LYS A 380 -23.90 10.01 -10.50
N PHE A 381 -24.27 8.84 -10.03
CA PHE A 381 -24.96 8.67 -8.75
C PHE A 381 -23.94 8.38 -7.64
N MET A 382 -24.13 8.99 -6.47
CA MET A 382 -23.28 8.80 -5.30
C MET A 382 -24.15 8.74 -4.04
N PHE A 383 -23.74 7.94 -3.07
CA PHE A 383 -24.33 8.02 -1.74
C PHE A 383 -24.01 9.38 -1.11
N PRO A 384 -24.99 10.08 -0.53
CA PRO A 384 -24.74 11.29 0.23
C PRO A 384 -23.87 11.00 1.47
N VAL A 385 -23.13 12.01 1.93
CA VAL A 385 -22.22 11.88 3.09
C VAL A 385 -22.99 11.52 4.37
N GLU A 386 -24.19 12.07 4.52
CA GLU A 386 -25.18 11.62 5.51
C GLU A 386 -26.14 10.68 4.77
N PRO A 387 -26.24 9.40 5.17
CA PRO A 387 -27.02 8.42 4.43
C PRO A 387 -28.51 8.78 4.48
N ASP A 388 -29.14 8.85 3.29
CA ASP A 388 -30.57 9.06 3.15
C ASP A 388 -31.26 7.70 3.15
N ILE A 389 -31.89 7.33 4.25
CA ILE A 389 -32.46 6.00 4.49
C ILE A 389 -33.97 6.15 4.73
N ALA A 390 -34.79 5.30 4.11
CA ALA A 390 -36.23 5.22 4.36
C ALA A 390 -36.73 3.77 4.31
N SER A 391 -37.84 3.53 5.02
CA SER A 391 -38.64 2.30 4.88
C SER A 391 -39.57 2.43 3.67
N VAL A 392 -39.63 1.41 2.83
CA VAL A 392 -40.33 1.43 1.54
C VAL A 392 -41.06 0.10 1.32
N ALA A 393 -42.36 0.19 1.03
CA ALA A 393 -43.18 -0.96 0.68
C ALA A 393 -42.74 -1.60 -0.64
N GLU A 394 -42.88 -2.92 -0.74
CA GLU A 394 -42.56 -3.69 -1.96
C GLU A 394 -43.32 -3.18 -3.19
N THR A 395 -44.53 -2.66 -3.00
CA THR A 395 -45.38 -2.11 -4.08
C THR A 395 -44.80 -0.85 -4.74
N ASP A 396 -43.95 -0.11 -4.04
CA ASP A 396 -43.31 1.11 -4.56
C ASP A 396 -41.98 0.80 -5.29
N ILE A 397 -41.48 -0.43 -5.19
CA ILE A 397 -40.30 -0.90 -5.93
C ILE A 397 -40.76 -1.31 -7.33
N THR A 398 -40.25 -0.61 -8.36
CA THR A 398 -40.66 -0.86 -9.75
C THR A 398 -39.82 -1.93 -10.44
N MET A 399 -38.52 -1.96 -10.16
CA MET A 399 -37.59 -2.95 -10.72
C MET A 399 -36.30 -3.02 -9.91
N VAL A 400 -35.64 -4.17 -10.00
CA VAL A 400 -34.25 -4.35 -9.56
C VAL A 400 -33.32 -3.88 -10.66
N LEU A 401 -32.46 -2.92 -10.31
CA LEU A 401 -31.42 -2.39 -11.17
C LEU A 401 -30.17 -3.26 -11.10
N PRO A 402 -29.35 -3.28 -12.16
CA PRO A 402 -28.06 -3.93 -12.11
C PRO A 402 -27.11 -3.32 -11.10
N GLN A 403 -26.15 -4.14 -10.66
CA GLN A 403 -25.07 -3.67 -9.81
C GLN A 403 -24.22 -2.62 -10.54
N PRO A 404 -23.82 -1.53 -9.85
CA PRO A 404 -23.05 -0.46 -10.46
C PRO A 404 -21.66 -0.96 -10.88
N LEU A 405 -21.34 -0.81 -12.16
CA LEU A 405 -20.02 -1.08 -12.71
C LEU A 405 -19.01 -0.05 -12.19
N ILE A 406 -17.88 -0.53 -11.65
CA ILE A 406 -16.73 0.33 -11.33
C ILE A 406 -16.12 0.82 -12.66
N ALA A 407 -16.46 2.05 -13.04
CA ALA A 407 -15.96 2.67 -14.26
C ALA A 407 -14.52 3.18 -14.07
N VAL A 408 -13.52 2.32 -14.30
CA VAL A 408 -12.21 2.76 -14.81
C VAL A 408 -12.45 3.18 -16.25
N GLY A 409 -12.74 4.46 -16.49
CA GLY A 409 -13.35 4.88 -17.78
C GLY A 409 -13.01 6.27 -18.29
N TYR A 410 -12.43 7.17 -17.49
CA TYR A 410 -12.09 8.49 -17.99
C TYR A 410 -10.90 8.40 -18.95
N GLU A 411 -11.11 8.85 -20.19
CA GLU A 411 -10.10 8.91 -21.26
C GLU A 411 -9.37 7.58 -21.55
N VAL A 412 -10.00 6.44 -21.27
CA VAL A 412 -9.39 5.10 -21.46
C VAL A 412 -8.92 4.89 -22.90
N GLY A 413 -9.66 5.39 -23.90
CA GLY A 413 -9.23 5.33 -25.30
C GLY A 413 -7.91 6.09 -25.59
N VAL A 414 -7.54 7.07 -24.79
CA VAL A 414 -6.34 7.91 -24.99
C VAL A 414 -5.09 7.26 -24.40
N TRP A 415 -5.21 6.65 -23.22
CA TRP A 415 -4.04 6.12 -22.49
C TRP A 415 -3.93 4.59 -22.46
N ALA A 416 -4.94 3.83 -22.93
CA ALA A 416 -4.84 2.38 -22.99
C ALA A 416 -3.69 1.83 -23.87
N PRO A 417 -3.27 2.48 -24.99
CA PRO A 417 -2.10 2.04 -25.75
C PRO A 417 -0.80 1.96 -24.93
N GLN A 418 -0.72 2.74 -23.84
CA GLN A 418 0.41 2.75 -22.92
C GLN A 418 0.47 1.47 -22.05
N LEU A 419 -0.52 0.57 -22.12
CA LEU A 419 -0.51 -0.72 -21.45
C LEU A 419 0.48 -1.73 -22.04
N ARG A 420 1.05 -1.45 -23.22
CA ARG A 420 2.21 -2.19 -23.74
C ARG A 420 3.44 -2.10 -22.82
N TRP A 421 3.47 -1.09 -21.93
CA TRP A 421 4.57 -0.87 -21.00
C TRP A 421 4.33 -1.67 -19.73
N GLU A 422 5.21 -2.62 -19.43
CA GLU A 422 5.08 -3.51 -18.27
C GLU A 422 4.91 -2.75 -16.95
N ARG A 423 5.57 -1.60 -16.80
CA ARG A 423 5.43 -0.74 -15.61
C ARG A 423 3.99 -0.24 -15.39
N VAL A 424 3.26 0.06 -16.46
CA VAL A 424 1.87 0.53 -16.38
C VAL A 424 0.94 -0.64 -16.08
N LYS A 425 1.13 -1.78 -16.76
CA LYS A 425 0.45 -3.05 -16.49
C LYS A 425 0.60 -3.45 -15.03
N SER A 426 1.84 -3.53 -14.55
CA SER A 426 2.19 -3.83 -13.15
C SER A 426 1.56 -2.86 -12.14
N LYS A 427 1.45 -1.56 -12.45
CA LYS A 427 0.81 -0.58 -11.57
C LYS A 427 -0.70 -0.80 -11.46
N LEU A 428 -1.38 -1.07 -12.57
CA LEU A 428 -2.81 -1.41 -12.55
C LEU A 428 -3.08 -2.71 -11.83
N GLN A 429 -2.29 -3.75 -12.11
CA GLN A 429 -2.39 -5.03 -11.43
C GLN A 429 -2.11 -4.91 -9.93
N GLY A 430 -1.17 -4.06 -9.51
CA GLY A 430 -0.93 -3.75 -8.10
C GLY A 430 -2.13 -3.12 -7.41
N LEU A 431 -2.78 -2.14 -8.05
CA LEU A 431 -4.01 -1.52 -7.53
C LEU A 431 -5.16 -2.54 -7.42
N GLN A 432 -5.36 -3.34 -8.47
CA GLN A 432 -6.37 -4.40 -8.47
C GLN A 432 -6.09 -5.41 -7.37
N ARG A 433 -4.83 -5.83 -7.21
CA ARG A 433 -4.40 -6.79 -6.21
C ARG A 433 -4.74 -6.35 -4.79
N GLU A 434 -4.51 -5.09 -4.44
CA GLU A 434 -4.88 -4.58 -3.11
C GLU A 434 -6.38 -4.67 -2.82
N ILE A 435 -7.21 -4.47 -3.84
CA ILE A 435 -8.67 -4.59 -3.73
C ILE A 435 -9.05 -6.07 -3.58
N LEU A 436 -8.52 -6.93 -4.44
CA LEU A 436 -8.84 -8.35 -4.45
C LEU A 436 -8.44 -9.04 -3.14
N MET A 437 -7.24 -8.74 -2.59
CA MET A 437 -6.81 -9.29 -1.30
C MET A 437 -7.74 -8.89 -0.15
N LYS A 438 -8.23 -7.65 -0.14
CA LYS A 438 -9.17 -7.17 0.90
C LYS A 438 -10.54 -7.83 0.80
N LEU A 439 -10.99 -8.11 -0.43
CA LEU A 439 -12.28 -8.78 -0.66
C LEU A 439 -12.21 -10.27 -0.30
N SER A 440 -11.11 -10.95 -0.61
CA SER A 440 -10.97 -12.39 -0.40
C SER A 440 -10.33 -12.79 0.92
N GLY A 441 -9.70 -11.87 1.65
CA GLY A 441 -8.92 -12.19 2.84
C GLY A 441 -7.62 -12.94 2.55
N ALA A 442 -7.19 -13.00 1.28
CA ALA A 442 -6.02 -13.72 0.86
C ALA A 442 -4.71 -13.09 1.37
N TYR A 443 -3.68 -13.92 1.58
CA TYR A 443 -2.37 -13.45 2.03
C TYR A 443 -1.65 -12.58 0.99
N GLU A 444 -0.79 -11.68 1.48
CA GLU A 444 0.09 -10.84 0.65
C GLU A 444 1.10 -11.61 -0.19
N THR A 445 1.20 -12.93 -0.05
CA THR A 445 2.07 -13.74 -0.91
C THR A 445 1.33 -14.29 -2.14
N VAL A 446 0.00 -14.13 -2.22
CA VAL A 446 -0.79 -14.64 -3.34
C VAL A 446 -0.54 -13.77 -4.59
N PRO A 447 -0.15 -14.35 -5.73
CA PRO A 447 0.04 -13.59 -6.97
C PRO A 447 -1.28 -13.05 -7.53
N THR A 448 -1.24 -11.89 -8.20
CA THR A 448 -2.44 -11.23 -8.75
C THR A 448 -3.21 -12.12 -9.72
N ASN A 449 -2.50 -12.81 -10.62
CA ASN A 449 -3.14 -13.66 -11.63
C ASN A 449 -3.90 -14.82 -10.97
N ALA A 450 -3.38 -15.42 -9.90
CA ALA A 450 -4.10 -16.44 -9.15
C ALA A 450 -5.38 -15.88 -8.51
N LEU A 451 -5.36 -14.65 -7.97
CA LEU A 451 -6.56 -14.00 -7.43
C LEU A 451 -7.60 -13.72 -8.51
N CYS A 452 -7.19 -13.21 -9.67
CA CYS A 452 -8.06 -12.97 -10.81
C CYS A 452 -8.78 -14.26 -11.24
N VAL A 453 -8.03 -15.36 -11.42
CA VAL A 453 -8.62 -16.65 -11.80
C VAL A 453 -9.46 -17.24 -10.66
N THR A 454 -9.03 -17.18 -9.40
CA THR A 454 -9.79 -17.78 -8.28
C THR A 454 -11.13 -17.06 -8.05
N LEU A 455 -11.15 -15.73 -8.17
CA LEU A 455 -12.32 -14.89 -7.94
C LEU A 455 -13.16 -14.65 -9.20
N SER A 456 -12.80 -15.24 -10.34
CA SER A 456 -13.48 -15.01 -11.62
C SER A 456 -13.47 -13.54 -12.08
N VAL A 457 -12.40 -12.81 -11.78
CA VAL A 457 -12.23 -11.39 -12.13
C VAL A 457 -11.19 -11.26 -13.24
N TRP A 458 -11.50 -10.51 -14.29
CA TRP A 458 -10.54 -10.21 -15.35
C TRP A 458 -9.39 -9.35 -14.84
N PRO A 459 -8.15 -9.57 -15.31
CA PRO A 459 -7.05 -8.64 -15.06
C PRO A 459 -7.43 -7.22 -15.53
N LEU A 460 -7.15 -6.22 -14.69
CA LEU A 460 -7.62 -4.86 -14.92
C LEU A 460 -7.03 -4.24 -16.18
N ASP A 461 -5.79 -4.59 -16.53
CA ASP A 461 -5.15 -4.17 -17.78
C ASP A 461 -5.89 -4.70 -19.01
N ILE A 462 -6.39 -5.93 -18.97
CA ILE A 462 -7.17 -6.53 -20.05
C ILE A 462 -8.55 -5.87 -20.14
N GLU A 463 -9.20 -5.61 -19.00
CA GLU A 463 -10.50 -4.91 -18.96
C GLU A 463 -10.40 -3.48 -19.52
N VAL A 464 -9.30 -2.77 -19.23
CA VAL A 464 -9.06 -1.44 -19.80
C VAL A 464 -8.86 -1.51 -21.31
N ARG A 465 -8.10 -2.50 -21.81
CA ARG A 465 -7.94 -2.71 -23.26
C ARG A 465 -9.26 -3.08 -23.92
N LYS A 466 -10.07 -3.96 -23.34
CA LYS A 466 -11.42 -4.29 -23.81
C LYS A 466 -12.24 -3.02 -24.06
N ARG A 467 -12.27 -2.10 -23.09
CA ARG A 467 -13.02 -0.83 -23.19
C ARG A 467 -12.45 0.11 -24.25
N ALA A 468 -11.13 0.22 -24.34
CA ALA A 468 -10.48 1.07 -25.34
C ALA A 468 -10.69 0.55 -26.77
N THR A 469 -10.64 -0.77 -26.97
CA THR A 469 -10.88 -1.40 -28.27
C THR A 469 -12.29 -1.11 -28.76
N VAL A 470 -13.29 -1.21 -27.87
CA VAL A 470 -14.68 -0.86 -28.19
C VAL A 470 -14.82 0.60 -28.62
N TYR A 471 -14.16 1.51 -27.91
CA TYR A 471 -14.18 2.94 -28.22
C TYR A 471 -13.62 3.22 -29.63
N TRP A 472 -12.46 2.64 -29.98
CA TRP A 472 -11.83 2.88 -31.28
C TRP A 472 -12.51 2.16 -32.44
N LEU A 473 -13.08 0.96 -32.20
CA LEU A 473 -13.97 0.29 -33.17
C LEU A 473 -15.17 1.17 -33.51
N GLY A 474 -15.80 1.80 -32.52
CA GLY A 474 -16.92 2.72 -32.75
C GLY A 474 -16.53 4.00 -33.51
N LYS A 475 -15.25 4.38 -33.48
CA LYS A 475 -14.69 5.50 -34.27
C LYS A 475 -14.12 5.08 -35.62
N GLY A 476 -14.18 3.80 -35.98
CA GLY A 476 -13.61 3.28 -37.23
C GLY A 476 -12.08 3.34 -37.32
N ASN A 477 -11.38 3.52 -36.19
CA ASN A 477 -9.92 3.60 -36.18
C ASN A 477 -9.32 2.20 -35.91
N LEU A 478 -9.04 1.46 -36.98
CA LEU A 478 -8.52 0.10 -36.91
C LEU A 478 -7.06 0.04 -36.44
N ASP A 479 -6.25 1.07 -36.72
CA ASP A 479 -4.84 1.12 -36.30
C ASP A 479 -4.70 1.07 -34.78
N LYS A 480 -5.53 1.84 -34.07
CA LYS A 480 -5.54 1.82 -32.60
C LYS A 480 -6.13 0.54 -32.01
N VAL A 481 -7.04 -0.11 -32.74
CA VAL A 481 -7.56 -1.42 -32.34
C VAL A 481 -6.46 -2.47 -32.41
N ILE A 482 -5.69 -2.48 -33.50
CA ILE A 482 -4.53 -3.37 -33.67
C ILE A 482 -3.47 -3.08 -32.61
N GLU A 483 -3.22 -1.81 -32.27
CA GLU A 483 -2.27 -1.46 -31.20
C GLU A 483 -2.68 -2.01 -29.82
N LEU A 484 -3.98 -2.17 -29.56
CA LEU A 484 -4.52 -2.67 -28.29
C LEU A 484 -4.62 -4.21 -28.22
N THR A 485 -4.62 -4.89 -29.37
CA THR A 485 -4.83 -6.33 -29.47
C THR A 485 -3.77 -7.00 -30.34
N THR A 486 -3.08 -8.01 -29.84
CA THR A 486 -1.92 -8.64 -30.50
C THR A 486 -2.22 -9.28 -31.85
N ASN A 487 -3.45 -9.78 -32.07
CA ASN A 487 -3.83 -10.54 -33.27
C ASN A 487 -4.70 -9.74 -34.26
N GLY A 488 -4.96 -8.47 -33.98
CA GLY A 488 -5.91 -7.66 -34.76
C GLY A 488 -7.36 -8.11 -34.58
N VAL A 489 -8.28 -7.15 -34.49
CA VAL A 489 -9.70 -7.43 -34.30
C VAL A 489 -10.47 -6.77 -35.44
N SER A 490 -11.16 -7.57 -36.25
CA SER A 490 -11.98 -7.09 -37.38
C SER A 490 -13.44 -6.83 -36.98
N THR A 491 -13.97 -7.54 -35.97
CA THR A 491 -15.36 -7.38 -35.51
C THR A 491 -15.48 -7.15 -34.01
N ARG A 492 -16.63 -6.59 -33.58
CA ARG A 492 -16.93 -6.42 -32.14
C ARG A 492 -17.03 -7.75 -31.37
N ALA A 493 -17.34 -8.85 -32.05
CA ALA A 493 -17.42 -10.18 -31.45
C ALA A 493 -16.02 -10.74 -31.15
N ASP A 494 -15.08 -10.58 -32.08
CA ASP A 494 -13.74 -11.18 -31.97
C ASP A 494 -12.86 -10.53 -30.89
N LYS A 495 -13.21 -9.33 -30.39
CA LYS A 495 -12.41 -8.59 -29.39
C LYS A 495 -12.24 -9.36 -28.08
N ARG A 496 -13.31 -10.01 -27.63
CA ARG A 496 -13.37 -10.68 -26.34
C ARG A 496 -12.50 -11.92 -26.39
N ASP A 497 -12.68 -12.73 -27.42
CA ASP A 497 -11.96 -13.98 -27.62
C ASP A 497 -10.45 -13.74 -27.80
N ASN A 498 -10.05 -12.70 -28.53
CA ASN A 498 -8.64 -12.32 -28.65
C ASN A 498 -8.00 -11.94 -27.31
N LEU A 499 -8.67 -11.12 -26.50
CA LEU A 499 -8.17 -10.73 -25.18
C LEU A 499 -8.16 -11.92 -24.20
N LEU A 500 -9.10 -12.86 -24.33
CA LEU A 500 -9.10 -14.12 -23.58
C LEU A 500 -7.95 -15.04 -23.97
N LEU A 501 -7.63 -15.15 -25.26
CA LEU A 501 -6.48 -15.92 -25.74
C LEU A 501 -5.17 -15.34 -25.19
N GLU A 502 -5.05 -14.03 -25.16
CA GLU A 502 -3.88 -13.37 -24.57
C GLU A 502 -3.80 -13.60 -23.06
N TRP A 503 -4.93 -13.50 -22.33
CA TRP A 503 -4.95 -13.84 -20.91
C TRP A 503 -4.56 -15.30 -20.66
N GLN A 504 -5.05 -16.22 -21.49
CA GLN A 504 -4.71 -17.64 -21.40
C GLN A 504 -3.22 -17.88 -21.65
N ALA A 505 -2.62 -17.21 -22.63
CA ALA A 505 -1.17 -17.28 -22.88
C ALA A 505 -0.36 -16.75 -21.68
N ASP A 506 -0.74 -15.59 -21.12
CA ASP A 506 -0.14 -15.04 -19.90
C ASP A 506 -0.28 -16.00 -18.70
N TRP A 507 -1.40 -16.73 -18.62
CA TRP A 507 -1.67 -17.71 -17.57
C TRP A 507 -0.81 -18.96 -17.70
N GLU A 508 -0.61 -19.46 -18.92
CA GLU A 508 0.24 -20.61 -19.24
C GLU A 508 1.72 -20.32 -18.97
N ASP A 509 2.20 -19.11 -19.25
CA ASP A 509 3.59 -18.72 -19.02
C ASP A 509 3.91 -18.42 -17.54
N SER A 510 2.92 -18.03 -16.74
CA SER A 510 3.09 -17.62 -15.33
C SER A 510 3.67 -18.70 -14.41
N THR A 511 4.90 -18.50 -13.91
CA THR A 511 5.57 -19.45 -12.99
C THR A 511 5.10 -19.39 -11.53
N THR A 512 4.43 -18.31 -11.12
CA THR A 512 4.12 -18.03 -9.70
C THR A 512 2.85 -18.72 -9.20
N SER A 513 1.93 -19.03 -10.12
CA SER A 513 0.55 -19.44 -9.79
C SER A 513 0.26 -20.90 -10.14
N ARG A 514 1.29 -21.76 -10.18
CA ARG A 514 1.21 -23.12 -10.75
C ARG A 514 0.23 -24.05 -10.05
N ARG A 515 0.05 -23.91 -8.74
CA ARG A 515 -0.97 -24.67 -8.01
C ARG A 515 -2.38 -24.31 -8.48
N THR A 516 -2.70 -23.02 -8.54
CA THR A 516 -4.00 -22.56 -9.06
C THR A 516 -4.19 -22.97 -10.52
N PHE A 517 -3.12 -22.97 -11.32
CA PHE A 517 -3.14 -23.47 -12.70
C PHE A 517 -3.49 -24.96 -12.79
N GLN A 518 -3.04 -25.80 -11.85
CA GLN A 518 -3.43 -27.22 -11.81
C GLN A 518 -4.94 -27.43 -11.57
N LEU A 519 -5.59 -26.50 -10.88
CA LEU A 519 -7.03 -26.54 -10.61
C LEU A 519 -7.85 -25.86 -11.71
N PHE A 520 -7.31 -24.79 -12.29
CA PHE A 520 -7.93 -23.98 -13.34
C PHE A 520 -6.95 -23.79 -14.49
N THR A 521 -6.83 -24.82 -15.35
CA THR A 521 -5.93 -24.78 -16.51
C THR A 521 -6.39 -23.76 -17.54
N ASN A 522 -7.71 -23.61 -17.70
CA ASN A 522 -8.31 -22.70 -18.66
C ASN A 522 -9.07 -21.57 -17.94
N VAL A 523 -8.66 -20.32 -18.20
CA VAL A 523 -9.23 -19.11 -17.56
C VAL A 523 -10.73 -18.94 -17.85
N GLN A 524 -11.25 -19.56 -18.91
CA GLN A 524 -12.66 -19.53 -19.27
C GLN A 524 -13.53 -20.49 -18.45
N GLU A 525 -12.94 -21.46 -17.76
CA GLU A 525 -13.72 -22.41 -16.97
C GLU A 525 -14.32 -21.75 -15.73
N ARG A 526 -13.55 -20.90 -15.06
CA ARG A 526 -13.97 -20.29 -13.80
C ARG A 526 -15.25 -19.44 -13.93
N PRO A 527 -15.40 -18.54 -14.93
CA PRO A 527 -16.63 -17.75 -15.09
C PRO A 527 -17.89 -18.59 -15.32
N ARG A 528 -17.75 -19.82 -15.82
CA ARG A 528 -18.88 -20.76 -15.99
C ARG A 528 -19.38 -21.31 -14.65
N MET A 529 -18.57 -21.25 -13.60
CA MET A 529 -18.90 -21.68 -12.24
C MET A 529 -19.54 -20.53 -11.44
N LYS A 530 -20.75 -20.10 -11.85
CA LYS A 530 -21.44 -18.93 -11.26
C LYS A 530 -21.74 -19.08 -9.76
N ASN A 531 -21.96 -20.31 -9.28
CA ASN A 531 -22.29 -20.59 -7.90
C ASN A 531 -21.07 -20.67 -6.99
N LEU A 532 -19.86 -20.82 -7.54
CA LEU A 532 -18.64 -20.91 -6.75
C LEU A 532 -18.25 -19.52 -6.25
N GLN A 533 -18.37 -19.28 -4.95
CA GLN A 533 -18.00 -18.02 -4.29
C GLN A 533 -17.05 -18.30 -3.12
N PRO A 534 -15.75 -18.46 -3.39
CA PRO A 534 -14.82 -18.91 -2.37
C PRO A 534 -14.61 -17.82 -1.31
N PHE A 535 -14.84 -18.17 -0.04
CA PHE A 535 -14.43 -17.36 1.10
C PHE A 535 -12.93 -17.52 1.39
N GLN A 536 -12.47 -16.89 2.46
CA GLN A 536 -11.05 -16.81 2.82
C GLN A 536 -10.38 -18.20 2.89
N GLY A 537 -11.03 -19.16 3.55
CA GLY A 537 -10.55 -20.54 3.68
C GLY A 537 -10.30 -21.21 2.33
N LEU A 538 -11.30 -21.23 1.46
CA LEU A 538 -11.16 -21.85 0.13
C LEU A 538 -10.15 -21.11 -0.76
N VAL A 539 -10.04 -19.78 -0.65
CA VAL A 539 -9.00 -19.03 -1.38
C VAL A 539 -7.60 -19.44 -0.91
N HIS A 540 -7.37 -19.62 0.40
CA HIS A 540 -6.11 -20.15 0.93
C HIS A 540 -5.84 -21.56 0.41
N TYR A 541 -6.86 -22.42 0.38
CA TYR A 541 -6.77 -23.79 -0.10
C TYR A 541 -6.41 -23.87 -1.60
N ILE A 542 -7.16 -23.16 -2.44
CA ILE A 542 -6.98 -23.13 -3.91
C ILE A 542 -5.59 -22.58 -4.27
N THR A 543 -5.19 -21.47 -3.63
CA THR A 543 -3.91 -20.83 -3.93
C THR A 543 -2.73 -21.56 -3.28
N GLY A 544 -2.96 -22.31 -2.20
CA GLY A 544 -1.91 -22.88 -1.34
C GLY A 544 -1.11 -21.82 -0.57
N HIS A 545 -1.54 -20.57 -0.64
CA HIS A 545 -1.02 -19.46 0.14
C HIS A 545 -1.92 -19.27 1.35
N GLY A 546 -1.67 -20.12 2.34
CA GLY A 546 -2.34 -20.09 3.64
C GLY A 546 -1.36 -20.44 4.75
N PRO A 547 -1.84 -20.60 5.99
CA PRO A 547 -1.03 -20.93 7.16
C PRO A 547 -0.59 -22.40 7.18
N TYR A 548 -0.25 -22.97 6.03
CA TYR A 548 0.22 -24.34 5.88
C TYR A 548 1.74 -24.39 6.04
N ARG A 549 2.27 -25.34 6.81
CA ARG A 549 3.73 -25.43 7.06
C ARG A 549 4.56 -25.56 5.80
N ALA A 550 4.09 -26.25 4.76
CA ALA A 550 4.80 -26.31 3.47
C ALA A 550 4.96 -24.91 2.84
N SER A 551 3.92 -24.06 2.94
CA SER A 551 3.98 -22.68 2.47
C SER A 551 4.89 -21.80 3.35
N LEU A 552 4.77 -21.93 4.67
CA LEU A 552 5.59 -21.21 5.65
C LEU A 552 7.08 -21.58 5.55
N PHE A 553 7.39 -22.86 5.30
CA PHE A 553 8.76 -23.34 5.09
C PHE A 553 9.39 -22.73 3.84
N ARG A 554 8.66 -22.70 2.71
CA ARG A 554 9.13 -22.00 1.48
C ARG A 554 9.43 -20.52 1.73
N MET A 555 8.69 -19.89 2.65
CA MET A 555 8.91 -18.50 3.07
C MET A 555 9.98 -18.34 4.18
N ASN A 556 10.63 -19.42 4.62
CA ASN A 556 11.56 -19.47 5.75
C ASN A 556 10.96 -18.96 7.08
N LEU A 557 9.67 -19.22 7.31
CA LEU A 557 8.96 -18.90 8.56
C LEU A 557 8.79 -20.14 9.45
N SER A 558 8.81 -21.34 8.86
CA SER A 558 8.84 -22.62 9.56
C SER A 558 10.19 -23.29 9.38
N GLU A 559 10.61 -24.08 10.37
CA GLU A 559 11.83 -24.90 10.31
C GLU A 559 11.61 -26.20 9.54
N THR A 560 10.34 -26.62 9.40
CA THR A 560 9.94 -27.84 8.70
C THR A 560 8.74 -27.59 7.80
N SER A 561 8.69 -28.27 6.65
CA SER A 561 7.51 -28.35 5.78
C SER A 561 6.54 -29.46 6.19
N LEU A 562 6.92 -30.31 7.14
CA LEU A 562 6.22 -31.55 7.46
C LEU A 562 5.12 -31.36 8.52
N PHE A 563 4.07 -32.16 8.39
CA PHE A 563 3.02 -32.34 9.39
C PHE A 563 3.43 -33.38 10.45
N CYS A 564 2.65 -33.54 11.53
CA CYS A 564 3.01 -34.43 12.64
C CYS A 564 3.10 -35.92 12.24
N CYS A 565 2.40 -36.33 11.20
CA CYS A 565 2.48 -37.69 10.64
C CYS A 565 3.66 -37.88 9.65
N GLY A 566 4.48 -36.85 9.42
CA GLY A 566 5.66 -36.91 8.56
C GLY A 566 5.42 -36.60 7.08
N GLY A 567 4.16 -36.45 6.64
CA GLY A 567 3.82 -35.97 5.30
C GLY A 567 4.10 -34.48 5.11
N GLU A 568 4.25 -34.02 3.86
CA GLU A 568 4.35 -32.58 3.58
C GLU A 568 3.00 -31.91 3.89
N ALA A 569 3.03 -30.82 4.68
CA ALA A 569 1.83 -30.11 5.14
C ALA A 569 1.27 -29.21 4.03
N THR A 570 0.78 -29.82 2.95
CA THR A 570 0.02 -29.18 1.87
C THR A 570 -1.41 -28.90 2.32
N PRO A 571 -2.16 -28.01 1.64
CA PRO A 571 -3.56 -27.77 1.97
C PRO A 571 -4.40 -29.05 1.92
N GLU A 572 -4.18 -29.93 0.94
CA GLU A 572 -4.85 -31.23 0.83
C GLU A 572 -4.58 -32.08 2.06
N HIS A 573 -3.31 -32.25 2.43
CA HIS A 573 -2.91 -33.13 3.51
C HIS A 573 -3.43 -32.62 4.86
N VAL A 574 -3.26 -31.34 5.15
CA VAL A 574 -3.73 -30.75 6.42
C VAL A 574 -5.24 -30.80 6.52
N THR A 575 -5.96 -30.55 5.42
CA THR A 575 -7.43 -30.62 5.39
C THR A 575 -7.91 -32.07 5.57
N LEU A 576 -7.27 -33.05 4.92
CA LEU A 576 -7.55 -34.47 5.08
C LEU A 576 -7.36 -34.96 6.52
N GLU A 577 -6.23 -34.60 7.13
CA GLU A 577 -5.96 -34.93 8.53
C GLU A 577 -7.00 -34.30 9.46
N TYR A 578 -7.43 -33.07 9.18
CA TYR A 578 -8.47 -32.40 9.95
C TYR A 578 -9.82 -33.11 9.87
N ILE A 579 -10.26 -33.51 8.66
CA ILE A 579 -11.48 -34.30 8.44
C ILE A 579 -11.40 -35.65 9.17
N PHE A 580 -10.24 -36.31 9.09
CA PHE A 580 -10.01 -37.60 9.77
C PHE A 580 -10.09 -37.47 11.30
N MET A 581 -9.51 -36.39 11.86
CA MET A 581 -9.54 -36.12 13.31
C MET A 581 -10.96 -35.79 13.81
N GLU A 582 -11.74 -35.02 13.04
CA GLU A 582 -13.11 -34.64 13.41
C GLU A 582 -14.16 -35.73 13.12
N ARG A 583 -13.75 -36.88 12.54
CA ARG A 583 -14.63 -38.00 12.12
C ARG A 583 -15.78 -37.55 11.21
N GLU A 584 -15.53 -36.55 10.37
CA GLU A 584 -16.50 -36.04 9.41
C GLU A 584 -16.60 -36.95 8.16
N ILE A 585 -17.57 -36.68 7.28
CA ILE A 585 -18.13 -37.61 6.28
C ILE A 585 -17.05 -38.25 5.37
N LEU A 586 -16.99 -39.59 5.38
CA LEU A 586 -16.06 -40.44 4.60
C LEU A 586 -16.14 -40.25 3.06
N GLU A 587 -17.24 -39.68 2.53
CA GLU A 587 -17.41 -39.45 1.08
C GLU A 587 -16.46 -38.39 0.51
N LEU A 588 -16.09 -37.35 1.27
CA LEU A 588 -15.09 -36.36 0.82
C LEU A 588 -13.66 -36.87 0.93
N LEU A 589 -13.39 -37.76 1.90
CA LEU A 589 -12.08 -38.39 2.10
C LEU A 589 -11.61 -39.17 0.86
N MET A 590 -12.54 -39.82 0.14
CA MET A 590 -12.24 -40.53 -1.11
C MET A 590 -12.01 -39.59 -2.31
N LEU A 591 -12.52 -38.36 -2.27
CA LEU A 591 -12.41 -37.39 -3.38
C LEU A 591 -11.15 -36.51 -3.29
N ILE A 592 -10.73 -36.11 -2.09
CA ILE A 592 -9.57 -35.23 -1.92
C ILE A 592 -8.24 -35.94 -2.28
N GLN A 593 -8.18 -37.28 -2.24
CA GLN A 593 -6.95 -38.05 -2.53
C GLN A 593 -6.58 -38.17 -4.02
N ALA A 594 -7.47 -37.88 -4.98
CA ALA A 594 -7.21 -38.18 -6.40
C ALA A 594 -7.79 -37.16 -7.37
N ASN A 595 -7.09 -36.05 -7.64
CA ASN A 595 -7.43 -35.04 -8.68
C ASN A 595 -8.89 -34.56 -8.71
N ALA A 596 -9.69 -34.84 -7.68
CA ALA A 596 -11.14 -34.62 -7.70
C ALA A 596 -11.55 -33.27 -7.14
N ILE A 597 -10.58 -32.44 -6.70
CA ILE A 597 -10.81 -31.05 -6.29
C ILE A 597 -11.53 -30.29 -7.41
N TYR A 598 -11.16 -30.54 -8.67
CA TYR A 598 -11.84 -29.98 -9.83
C TYR A 598 -13.34 -30.31 -9.89
N TYR A 599 -13.73 -31.54 -9.53
CA TYR A 599 -15.14 -31.95 -9.48
C TYR A 599 -15.85 -31.38 -8.24
N ILE A 600 -15.16 -31.30 -7.09
CA ILE A 600 -15.68 -30.68 -5.87
C ILE A 600 -16.05 -29.21 -6.14
N LEU A 601 -15.17 -28.45 -6.79
CA LEU A 601 -15.37 -27.02 -7.06
C LEU A 601 -16.55 -26.71 -8.01
N ARG A 602 -17.07 -27.71 -8.74
CA ARG A 602 -18.21 -27.56 -9.66
C ARG A 602 -19.55 -27.91 -9.03
N ASP A 603 -19.55 -28.63 -7.92
CA ASP A 603 -20.74 -29.06 -7.21
C ASP A 603 -21.00 -28.12 -6.03
N VAL A 604 -22.19 -27.53 -5.98
CA VAL A 604 -22.54 -26.45 -5.05
C VAL A 604 -22.43 -26.89 -3.59
N ASP A 605 -22.89 -28.10 -3.29
CA ASP A 605 -22.92 -28.63 -1.94
C ASP A 605 -21.52 -29.05 -1.49
N ARG A 606 -20.72 -29.58 -2.42
CA ARG A 606 -19.36 -30.05 -2.09
C ARG A 606 -18.36 -28.92 -1.92
N TRP A 607 -18.39 -27.88 -2.77
CA TRP A 607 -17.43 -26.78 -2.62
C TRP A 607 -17.70 -25.93 -1.38
N SER A 608 -18.97 -25.73 -1.03
CA SER A 608 -19.35 -24.95 0.16
C SER A 608 -18.90 -25.65 1.45
N TYR A 609 -19.08 -26.97 1.52
CA TYR A 609 -18.54 -27.78 2.62
C TYR A 609 -17.00 -27.77 2.68
N LEU A 610 -16.33 -27.87 1.52
CA LEU A 610 -14.87 -27.74 1.47
C LEU A 610 -14.41 -26.35 1.95
N ASP A 611 -15.12 -25.28 1.61
CA ASP A 611 -14.80 -23.92 2.06
C ASP A 611 -14.91 -23.78 3.58
N GLU A 612 -15.97 -24.32 4.18
CA GLU A 612 -16.16 -24.34 5.63
C GLU A 612 -15.02 -25.07 6.35
N ILE A 613 -14.63 -26.26 5.88
CA ILE A 613 -13.50 -26.99 6.46
C ILE A 613 -12.20 -26.21 6.24
N ALA A 614 -11.94 -25.72 5.03
CA ALA A 614 -10.72 -24.98 4.71
C ALA A 614 -10.58 -23.72 5.56
N ASP A 615 -11.68 -23.05 5.90
CA ASP A 615 -11.71 -21.89 6.77
C ASP A 615 -11.39 -22.27 8.23
N ARG A 616 -11.99 -23.34 8.76
CA ARG A 616 -11.67 -23.89 10.09
C ARG A 616 -10.18 -24.27 10.18
N VAL A 617 -9.68 -25.01 9.20
CA VAL A 617 -8.28 -25.43 9.10
C VAL A 617 -7.36 -24.21 9.06
N SER A 618 -7.66 -23.24 8.19
CA SER A 618 -6.87 -22.02 8.07
C SER A 618 -6.80 -21.25 9.40
N LYS A 619 -7.93 -21.10 10.10
CA LYS A 619 -7.95 -20.40 11.39
C LYS A 619 -7.17 -21.15 12.46
N ALA A 620 -7.32 -22.47 12.54
CA ALA A 620 -6.64 -23.31 13.53
C ALA A 620 -5.11 -23.28 13.33
N GLU A 621 -4.64 -23.49 12.09
CA GLU A 621 -3.21 -23.49 11.77
C GLU A 621 -2.57 -22.10 11.91
N TRP A 622 -3.32 -21.03 11.60
CA TRP A 622 -2.86 -19.67 11.89
C TRP A 622 -2.70 -19.42 13.40
N GLY A 623 -3.64 -19.91 14.22
CA GLY A 623 -3.54 -19.86 15.67
C GLY A 623 -2.26 -20.53 16.18
N ARG A 624 -2.04 -21.79 15.75
CA ARG A 624 -0.83 -22.56 16.11
C ARG A 624 0.45 -21.84 15.71
N PHE A 625 0.52 -21.33 14.48
CA PHE A 625 1.66 -20.57 14.00
C PHE A 625 1.93 -19.31 14.83
N MET A 626 0.89 -18.59 15.23
CA MET A 626 1.03 -17.39 16.06
C MET A 626 1.51 -17.72 17.48
N ASP A 627 1.12 -18.86 18.02
CA ASP A 627 1.58 -19.32 19.34
C ASP A 627 3.06 -19.76 19.28
N ASP A 628 3.45 -20.54 18.27
CA ASP A 628 4.86 -20.90 18.01
C ASP A 628 5.75 -19.65 17.89
N LEU A 629 5.28 -18.61 17.21
CA LEU A 629 6.01 -17.34 17.08
C LEU A 629 6.17 -16.61 18.42
N LYS A 630 5.16 -16.64 19.30
CA LYS A 630 5.25 -16.03 20.63
C LYS A 630 6.28 -16.76 21.48
N GLU A 631 6.25 -18.09 21.48
CA GLU A 631 7.20 -18.93 22.22
C GLU A 631 8.64 -18.67 21.75
N ARG A 632 8.89 -18.65 20.43
CA ARG A 632 10.23 -18.33 19.89
C ARG A 632 10.74 -16.98 20.34
N ARG A 633 9.89 -15.95 20.36
CA ARG A 633 10.28 -14.62 20.86
C ARG A 633 10.57 -14.63 22.35
N GLN A 634 9.78 -15.35 23.15
CA GLN A 634 10.03 -15.49 24.58
C GLN A 634 11.37 -16.18 24.85
N SER A 635 11.65 -17.29 24.15
CA SER A 635 12.93 -18.01 24.25
C SER A 635 14.10 -17.13 23.82
N GLN A 636 13.99 -16.39 22.72
CA GLN A 636 15.03 -15.43 22.29
C GLN A 636 15.27 -14.34 23.33
N ASN A 637 14.20 -13.78 23.91
CA ASN A 637 14.30 -12.78 24.97
C ASN A 637 14.91 -13.36 26.25
N GLN A 638 14.63 -14.62 26.59
CA GLN A 638 15.21 -15.30 27.73
C GLN A 638 16.71 -15.54 27.55
N VAL A 639 17.13 -15.99 26.37
CA VAL A 639 18.56 -16.14 26.01
C VAL A 639 19.28 -14.79 26.06
N LEU A 640 18.65 -13.71 25.56
CA LEU A 640 19.22 -12.36 25.66
C LEU A 640 19.37 -11.90 27.12
N ARG A 641 18.41 -12.21 28.00
CA ARG A 641 18.49 -11.90 29.44
C ARG A 641 19.53 -12.73 30.19
N GLN A 642 19.84 -13.94 29.74
CA GLN A 642 20.87 -14.79 30.35
C GLN A 642 22.30 -14.43 29.90
N ASN A 643 22.43 -13.71 28.79
CA ASN A 643 23.71 -13.25 28.25
C ASN A 643 24.06 -11.79 28.63
N ILE A 644 23.18 -11.11 29.38
CA ILE A 644 23.41 -9.84 30.06
C ILE A 644 23.69 -10.17 31.53
#